data_AF-A0A1S3Z5D5-F1
#
_entry.id   AF-A0A1S3Z5D5-F1
#
_cell.length_a   1.000
_cell.length_b   1.000
_cell.length_c   1.000
_cell.angle_alpha   90.00
_cell.angle_beta   90.00
_cell.angle_gamma   90.00
#
_symmetry.space_group_name_H-M   'P 1'
#
loop_
_entity.id
_entity.type
_entity.pdbx_description
1 polymer ?
#
loop_
_entity_poly.entity_id
_entity_poly.type
_entity_poly.pdbx_seq_one_letter_code
_entity_poly.pdbx_strand_id
1 'polypeptide(L)'
;MEEKDGVVTKVEGLSALNPLNSSTIAVAINGKKKSKYVVSWALDKFVPEGKVCFKLLHVRPCITGVPTPMGNSIPISQVRDDVVAAFRKDVEWQTSEKLHPYKMLCTRLKVQVEVVQLESDDIVEAIAHEVSKLNIIKLVIGASSWSIFSRGQSLSSRISDSIPSFCTIYAVSRGKLLSIRPSNSEINGSSWTEDSNTSCSISTSTGHSSSLLTEKSDLDSSSSYSQFRSPSLPMQRFQALSNINQNFPHRRAISNEIIHHKNYSLDFGDSEDDVSSCPQRSFLRERNNLASSFRSLVTDFYTMADDQASTSGAPTDLSLRNEVDINFELEKLRTELRHTQGMYAVAQTEVLDASRKMNELQNRRLEEEIKLQEISLKEEEAKDLVRKEKEEYKAAKREADYVKDCAEREAALRKEAELLALREAKEKDKLENALTDQAHQYQEFTWEEIVSSTSSFAENLKIGVGAYGTVYKCSLRHTTVAVKVLHSKSKGSDLTKQFQQELKILSKIRHPHLLILLGVCPDRGCLVYEFMENGSLEERLFRKHDTPPIPWFDRYRIAWEVASALAFLHNSKPDPIIHRDLKPANILLDRNFVSKIGDVGLSTMINSDAALSTIYRDTGPVGTLCYIDPEYQRTGMISPKSDVYAFGMVLLQLLTAKAPMGLPHIVETAIDKDSLTKVLDSKAGEWPLEETKKLAALALKCTEICRRDRPDLKEEILPALEKLKEVANKARDSASTTRPPPPTYYLCPLLKDVMEEPCVAADGYTYDRKAIETWLKDNDISPMTNLPLPHKNLLPNYALLSAILDWKSRKAGNI
;
A
#
# COMPACT_ATOMS: atom_id res chain seq x y z
N MET A 1 66.60 -21.16 -5.18
CA MET A 1 66.22 -22.54 -4.79
C MET A 1 64.99 -22.43 -3.91
N GLU A 2 63.76 -22.55 -4.41
CA GLU A 2 63.20 -22.65 -5.77
C GLU A 2 62.02 -21.64 -5.76
N GLU A 3 62.05 -20.52 -6.45
CA GLU A 3 61.85 -20.33 -7.90
C GLU A 3 60.58 -21.01 -8.46
N LYS A 4 59.49 -20.24 -8.56
CA LYS A 4 58.77 -20.07 -9.84
C LYS A 4 57.87 -18.83 -9.83
N ASP A 5 58.38 -17.77 -10.45
CA ASP A 5 57.56 -16.70 -11.02
C ASP A 5 56.70 -17.23 -12.17
N GLY A 6 55.60 -16.51 -12.46
CA GLY A 6 54.59 -16.94 -13.43
C GLY A 6 53.80 -15.79 -14.03
N VAL A 7 54.49 -14.77 -14.56
CA VAL A 7 53.87 -13.74 -15.40
C VAL A 7 53.31 -14.39 -16.66
N VAL A 8 52.01 -14.23 -16.93
CA VAL A 8 51.43 -14.52 -18.25
C VAL A 8 50.64 -13.33 -18.78
N THR A 9 51.13 -12.89 -19.93
CA THR A 9 50.70 -11.87 -20.87
C THR A 9 49.21 -11.77 -21.19
N LYS A 10 48.78 -10.53 -21.47
CA LYS A 10 47.61 -10.17 -22.26
C LYS A 10 47.68 -10.85 -23.64
N VAL A 11 46.63 -11.56 -24.04
CA VAL A 11 46.39 -11.97 -25.44
C VAL A 11 44.97 -11.57 -25.82
N GLU A 12 44.85 -10.80 -26.90
CA GLU A 12 43.57 -10.43 -27.50
C GLU A 12 43.11 -11.50 -28.50
N GLY A 13 41.80 -11.64 -28.66
CA GLY A 13 41.20 -12.26 -29.84
C GLY A 13 41.00 -13.79 -29.79
N LEU A 14 39.81 -14.21 -29.35
CA LEU A 14 39.13 -15.37 -29.93
C LEU A 14 37.61 -15.25 -29.68
N SER A 15 36.96 -14.47 -30.53
CA SER A 15 35.52 -14.40 -30.65
C SER A 15 34.98 -15.74 -31.18
N ALA A 16 34.19 -16.46 -30.38
CA ALA A 16 33.53 -17.68 -30.80
C ALA A 16 32.06 -17.74 -30.34
N LEU A 17 31.16 -17.45 -31.28
CA LEU A 17 29.81 -18.03 -31.39
C LEU A 17 28.83 -17.79 -30.22
N ASN A 18 28.15 -16.63 -30.25
CA ASN A 18 26.79 -16.54 -29.69
C ASN A 18 25.85 -17.47 -30.47
N PRO A 19 25.03 -18.31 -29.82
CA PRO A 19 23.97 -19.03 -30.51
C PRO A 19 22.91 -18.04 -31.01
N LEU A 20 22.73 -17.96 -32.33
CA LEU A 20 21.54 -17.34 -32.90
C LEU A 20 20.29 -18.04 -32.35
N ASN A 21 19.24 -17.24 -32.11
CA ASN A 21 17.87 -17.67 -31.77
C ASN A 21 17.52 -17.97 -30.29
N SER A 22 18.22 -17.39 -29.31
CA SER A 22 17.60 -17.18 -27.99
C SER A 22 16.83 -15.84 -27.96
N SER A 23 15.49 -15.91 -27.94
CA SER A 23 14.63 -14.72 -27.83
C SER A 23 14.81 -14.05 -26.45
N THR A 24 15.64 -13.01 -26.39
CA THR A 24 15.90 -12.25 -25.17
C THR A 24 14.69 -11.40 -24.80
N ILE A 25 14.18 -11.57 -23.57
CA ILE A 25 13.06 -10.78 -23.04
C ILE A 25 13.60 -9.75 -22.05
N ALA A 26 13.23 -8.49 -22.22
CA ALA A 26 13.54 -7.47 -21.23
C ALA A 26 12.39 -7.28 -20.23
N VAL A 27 12.73 -6.99 -18.97
CA VAL A 27 11.77 -6.63 -17.93
C VAL A 27 12.25 -5.34 -17.25
N ALA A 28 11.50 -4.26 -17.41
CA ALA A 28 11.81 -2.97 -16.78
C ALA A 28 11.35 -2.95 -15.32
N ILE A 29 12.29 -2.75 -14.39
CA ILE A 29 12.03 -2.80 -12.94
C ILE A 29 12.54 -1.54 -12.23
N ASN A 30 11.75 -1.03 -11.28
CA ASN A 30 12.06 0.19 -10.52
C ASN A 30 12.61 -0.09 -9.11
N GLY A 31 13.01 -1.35 -8.84
CA GLY A 31 13.54 -1.80 -7.55
C GLY A 31 12.53 -1.87 -6.39
N LYS A 32 11.31 -1.34 -6.52
CA LYS A 32 10.32 -1.32 -5.42
C LYS A 32 9.64 -2.70 -5.28
N LYS A 33 9.19 -3.04 -4.06
CA LYS A 33 8.52 -4.32 -3.71
C LYS A 33 7.43 -4.80 -4.71
N LYS A 34 6.76 -3.88 -5.42
CA LYS A 34 5.73 -4.20 -6.42
C LYS A 34 6.29 -4.76 -7.75
N SER A 35 7.58 -4.53 -8.07
CA SER A 35 8.23 -5.11 -9.26
C SER A 35 8.25 -6.64 -9.27
N LYS A 36 8.13 -7.30 -8.10
CA LYS A 36 8.01 -8.77 -8.03
C LYS A 36 6.89 -9.31 -8.90
N TYR A 37 5.75 -8.60 -8.98
CA TYR A 37 4.59 -9.03 -9.75
C TYR A 37 4.82 -8.95 -11.26
N VAL A 38 5.69 -8.04 -11.71
CA VAL A 38 6.06 -7.88 -13.13
C VAL A 38 7.03 -9.00 -13.53
N VAL A 39 8.02 -9.29 -12.68
CA VAL A 39 9.00 -10.35 -12.91
C VAL A 39 8.36 -11.74 -12.85
N SER A 40 7.50 -12.02 -11.84
CA SER A 40 6.75 -13.28 -11.77
C SER A 40 5.88 -13.49 -13.00
N TRP A 41 5.05 -12.50 -13.38
CA TRP A 41 4.19 -12.62 -14.57
C TRP A 41 4.99 -12.87 -15.86
N ALA A 42 6.15 -12.21 -16.02
CA ALA A 42 7.01 -12.42 -17.17
C ALA A 42 7.59 -13.84 -17.22
N LEU A 43 7.97 -14.41 -16.07
CA LEU A 43 8.45 -15.79 -15.98
C LEU A 43 7.32 -16.79 -16.22
N ASP A 44 6.18 -16.63 -15.55
CA ASP A 44 5.00 -17.49 -15.67
C ASP A 44 4.50 -17.57 -17.12
N LYS A 45 4.60 -16.46 -17.87
CA LYS A 45 4.24 -16.42 -19.29
C LYS A 45 5.31 -17.02 -20.21
N PHE A 46 6.56 -16.59 -20.11
CA PHE A 46 7.54 -16.86 -21.17
C PHE A 46 8.46 -18.06 -20.93
N VAL A 47 8.56 -18.57 -19.69
CA VAL A 47 9.30 -19.81 -19.41
C VAL A 47 8.63 -21.03 -20.09
N PRO A 48 7.29 -21.19 -20.08
CA PRO A 48 6.61 -22.24 -20.86
C PRO A 48 6.79 -22.10 -22.38
N GLU A 49 7.01 -20.88 -22.89
CA GLU A 49 7.26 -20.63 -24.33
C GLU A 49 8.71 -21.01 -24.77
N GLY A 50 9.48 -21.71 -23.93
CA GLY A 50 10.84 -22.14 -24.23
C GLY A 50 11.89 -21.02 -24.24
N LYS A 51 11.56 -19.84 -23.71
CA LYS A 51 12.46 -18.67 -23.73
C LYS A 51 13.28 -18.60 -22.44
N VAL A 52 14.59 -18.71 -22.59
CA VAL A 52 15.51 -18.97 -21.47
C VAL A 52 16.38 -17.79 -21.05
N CYS A 53 16.35 -16.64 -21.74
CA CYS A 53 17.19 -15.47 -21.45
C CYS A 53 16.36 -14.22 -21.14
N PHE A 54 16.56 -13.67 -19.94
CA PHE A 54 15.90 -12.46 -19.44
C PHE A 54 16.93 -11.35 -19.11
N LYS A 55 16.67 -10.13 -19.57
CA LYS A 55 17.42 -8.92 -19.18
C LYS A 55 16.57 -8.07 -18.23
N LEU A 56 17.00 -7.94 -16.98
CA LEU A 56 16.37 -7.03 -16.01
C LEU A 56 16.94 -5.63 -16.22
N LEU A 57 16.13 -4.72 -16.77
CA LEU A 57 16.51 -3.33 -17.03
C LEU A 57 16.17 -2.46 -15.79
N HIS A 58 17.16 -1.76 -15.26
CA HIS A 58 16.97 -0.78 -14.19
C HIS A 58 17.65 0.53 -14.52
N VAL A 59 16.89 1.62 -14.58
CA VAL A 59 17.43 2.98 -14.74
C VAL A 59 17.66 3.60 -13.36
N ARG A 60 18.90 4.03 -13.09
CA ARG A 60 19.28 4.88 -11.97
C ARG A 60 19.48 6.33 -12.46
N PRO A 61 19.15 7.35 -11.65
CA PRO A 61 19.47 8.74 -11.95
C PRO A 61 20.97 8.95 -12.15
N CYS A 62 21.35 10.00 -12.88
CA CYS A 62 22.74 10.39 -13.02
C CYS A 62 23.31 10.83 -11.67
N ILE A 63 24.51 10.35 -11.32
CA ILE A 63 25.22 10.86 -10.15
C ILE A 63 25.75 12.25 -10.51
N THR A 64 25.25 13.29 -9.84
CA THR A 64 25.65 14.70 -10.07
C THR A 64 26.55 15.26 -8.96
N GLY A 65 26.54 14.65 -7.77
CA GLY A 65 27.40 15.01 -6.65
C GLY A 65 27.56 13.88 -5.64
N VAL A 66 28.59 13.97 -4.81
CA VAL A 66 28.87 13.04 -3.70
C VAL A 66 28.31 13.66 -2.40
N PRO A 67 27.48 12.93 -1.63
CA PRO A 67 26.91 13.43 -0.38
C PRO A 67 27.99 13.55 0.71
N THR A 68 27.97 14.66 1.47
CA THR A 68 28.82 14.85 2.65
C THR A 68 28.11 14.41 3.92
N PRO A 69 28.84 14.09 5.01
CA PRO A 69 28.26 13.81 6.32
C PRO A 69 27.40 14.94 6.91
N MET A 70 27.45 16.15 6.35
CA MET A 70 26.66 17.31 6.78
C MET A 70 25.38 17.52 5.95
N GLY A 71 25.02 16.58 5.08
CA GLY A 71 23.77 16.61 4.29
C GLY A 71 23.85 17.37 2.97
N ASN A 72 24.91 18.15 2.73
CA ASN A 72 25.14 18.83 1.45
C ASN A 72 25.82 17.89 0.43
N SER A 73 25.50 18.00 -0.86
CA SER A 73 26.20 17.30 -1.94
C SER A 73 27.30 18.19 -2.55
N ILE A 74 28.52 17.66 -2.68
CA ILE A 74 29.59 18.31 -3.44
C ILE A 74 29.45 17.87 -4.91
N PRO A 75 29.37 18.79 -5.89
CA PRO A 75 29.34 18.45 -7.31
C PRO A 75 30.53 17.57 -7.71
N ILE A 76 30.33 16.59 -8.61
CA ILE A 76 31.41 15.68 -9.02
C ILE A 76 32.67 16.41 -9.50
N SER A 77 32.52 17.55 -10.17
CA SER A 77 33.63 18.41 -10.65
C SER A 77 34.51 19.00 -9.54
N GLN A 78 34.10 18.90 -8.28
CA GLN A 78 34.83 19.39 -7.09
C GLN A 78 35.32 18.24 -6.19
N VAL A 79 35.07 16.98 -6.57
CA VAL A 79 35.48 15.78 -5.82
C VAL A 79 36.61 15.07 -6.56
N ARG A 80 37.57 14.50 -5.83
CA ARG A 80 38.65 13.70 -6.43
C ARG A 80 38.11 12.46 -7.15
N ASP A 81 38.71 12.13 -8.28
CA ASP A 81 38.26 11.00 -9.14
C ASP A 81 38.26 9.64 -8.42
N ASP A 82 39.18 9.42 -7.47
CA ASP A 82 39.23 8.19 -6.66
C ASP A 82 38.02 8.05 -5.73
N VAL A 83 37.60 9.14 -5.11
CA VAL A 83 36.39 9.22 -4.27
C VAL A 83 35.12 9.10 -5.12
N VAL A 84 35.08 9.73 -6.31
CA VAL A 84 33.95 9.60 -7.26
C VAL A 84 33.82 8.15 -7.74
N ALA A 85 34.93 7.49 -8.08
CA ALA A 85 34.94 6.10 -8.52
C ALA A 85 34.52 5.13 -7.38
N ALA A 86 34.98 5.37 -6.14
CA ALA A 86 34.54 4.61 -4.98
C ALA A 86 33.04 4.79 -4.71
N PHE A 87 32.53 6.02 -4.78
CA PHE A 87 31.10 6.31 -4.59
C PHE A 87 30.23 5.70 -5.70
N ARG A 88 30.66 5.76 -6.97
CA ARG A 88 29.96 5.11 -8.08
C ARG A 88 29.87 3.60 -7.88
N LYS A 89 30.96 2.95 -7.42
CA LYS A 89 30.97 1.52 -7.07
C LYS A 89 30.03 1.18 -5.89
N ASP A 90 29.95 2.03 -4.87
CA ASP A 90 29.02 1.82 -3.76
C ASP A 90 27.55 1.94 -4.22
N VAL A 91 27.22 2.95 -5.04
CA VAL A 91 25.88 3.09 -5.64
C VAL A 91 25.52 1.89 -6.53
N GLU A 92 26.46 1.37 -7.32
CA GLU A 92 26.30 0.15 -8.12
C GLU A 92 26.10 -1.10 -7.25
N TRP A 93 26.83 -1.22 -6.14
CA TRP A 93 26.69 -2.32 -5.18
C TRP A 93 25.33 -2.28 -4.47
N GLN A 94 24.93 -1.12 -3.92
CA GLN A 94 23.60 -0.92 -3.32
C GLN A 94 22.45 -1.19 -4.32
N THR A 95 22.64 -0.83 -5.58
CA THR A 95 21.67 -1.10 -6.65
C THR A 95 21.61 -2.59 -6.95
N SER A 96 22.76 -3.25 -7.01
CA SER A 96 22.85 -4.71 -7.18
C SER A 96 22.19 -5.47 -6.02
N GLU A 97 22.34 -5.02 -4.78
CA GLU A 97 21.63 -5.58 -3.60
C GLU A 97 20.11 -5.45 -3.75
N LYS A 98 19.60 -4.28 -4.15
CA LYS A 98 18.15 -4.04 -4.39
C LYS A 98 17.58 -4.93 -5.50
N LEU A 99 18.39 -5.30 -6.49
CA LEU A 99 17.96 -6.13 -7.62
C LEU A 99 18.18 -7.64 -7.39
N HIS A 100 19.00 -8.01 -6.41
CA HIS A 100 19.32 -9.40 -6.07
C HIS A 100 18.09 -10.31 -5.86
N PRO A 101 17.00 -9.90 -5.18
CA PRO A 101 15.81 -10.75 -5.00
C PRO A 101 15.14 -11.14 -6.33
N TYR A 102 15.17 -10.27 -7.34
CA TYR A 102 14.60 -10.56 -8.66
C TYR A 102 15.51 -11.50 -9.46
N LYS A 103 16.83 -11.30 -9.37
CA LYS A 103 17.83 -12.22 -9.95
C LYS A 103 17.65 -13.63 -9.39
N MET A 104 17.55 -13.77 -8.07
CA MET A 104 17.31 -15.05 -7.39
C MET A 104 15.98 -15.70 -7.81
N LEU A 105 14.93 -14.92 -8.06
CA LEU A 105 13.63 -15.43 -8.49
C LEU A 105 13.71 -16.07 -9.89
N CYS A 106 14.46 -15.48 -10.83
CA CYS A 106 14.77 -16.09 -12.12
C CYS A 106 15.70 -17.31 -11.99
N THR A 107 16.77 -17.21 -11.20
CA THR A 107 17.75 -18.29 -11.00
C THR A 107 17.11 -19.55 -10.41
N ARG A 108 16.15 -19.40 -9.50
CA ARG A 108 15.39 -20.53 -8.92
C ARG A 108 14.59 -21.33 -9.96
N LEU A 109 14.21 -20.70 -11.08
CA LEU A 109 13.54 -21.36 -12.20
C LEU A 109 14.50 -21.84 -13.29
N LYS A 110 15.83 -21.84 -13.02
CA LYS A 110 16.90 -22.21 -13.97
C LYS A 110 16.95 -21.35 -15.24
N VAL A 111 16.47 -20.11 -15.17
CA VAL A 111 16.44 -19.15 -16.28
C VAL A 111 17.73 -18.31 -16.29
N GLN A 112 18.32 -18.10 -17.47
CA GLN A 112 19.47 -17.20 -17.61
C GLN A 112 19.01 -15.76 -17.43
N VAL A 113 19.62 -15.04 -16.47
CA VAL A 113 19.24 -13.66 -16.14
C VAL A 113 20.46 -12.76 -16.08
N GLU A 114 20.40 -11.67 -16.85
CA GLU A 114 21.39 -10.60 -16.87
C GLU A 114 20.74 -9.33 -16.29
N VAL A 115 21.49 -8.56 -15.49
CA VAL A 115 21.01 -7.32 -14.88
C VAL A 115 21.71 -6.14 -15.54
N VAL A 116 20.96 -5.31 -16.25
CA VAL A 116 21.47 -4.14 -16.97
C VAL A 116 21.09 -2.88 -16.18
N GLN A 117 22.11 -2.15 -15.73
CA GLN A 117 21.96 -0.90 -14.98
C GLN A 117 22.28 0.27 -15.91
N LEU A 118 21.33 1.18 -16.10
CA LEU A 118 21.43 2.34 -16.99
C LEU A 118 21.51 3.62 -16.14
N GLU A 119 22.45 4.52 -16.43
CA GLU A 119 22.49 5.87 -15.84
C GLU A 119 21.75 6.85 -16.77
N SER A 120 20.65 7.43 -16.31
CA SER A 120 19.92 8.50 -17.01
C SER A 120 18.89 9.17 -16.11
N ASP A 121 18.68 10.46 -16.31
CA ASP A 121 17.59 11.21 -15.68
C ASP A 121 16.27 11.10 -16.47
N ASP A 122 16.31 10.82 -17.78
CA ASP A 122 15.13 10.38 -18.54
C ASP A 122 15.10 8.84 -18.66
N ILE A 123 14.16 8.25 -17.93
CA ILE A 123 13.90 6.80 -17.87
C ILE A 123 13.36 6.26 -19.20
N VAL A 124 12.59 7.07 -19.93
CA VAL A 124 11.91 6.69 -21.17
C VAL A 124 12.95 6.56 -22.28
N GLU A 125 13.79 7.57 -22.45
CA GLU A 125 14.86 7.57 -23.45
C GLU A 125 15.89 6.47 -23.18
N ALA A 126 16.31 6.27 -21.92
CA ALA A 126 17.27 5.23 -21.56
C ALA A 126 16.77 3.81 -21.90
N ILE A 127 15.49 3.51 -21.60
CA ILE A 127 14.89 2.22 -21.94
C ILE A 127 14.75 2.07 -23.46
N ALA A 128 14.30 3.10 -24.18
CA ALA A 128 14.15 3.06 -25.63
C ALA A 128 15.51 2.88 -26.35
N HIS A 129 16.55 3.56 -25.89
CA HIS A 129 17.91 3.43 -26.39
C HIS A 129 18.46 2.02 -26.18
N GLU A 130 18.33 1.45 -24.97
CA GLU A 130 18.86 0.10 -24.71
C GLU A 130 18.05 -1.01 -25.42
N VAL A 131 16.72 -0.84 -25.56
CA VAL A 131 15.87 -1.72 -26.39
C VAL A 131 16.30 -1.68 -27.87
N SER A 132 16.65 -0.50 -28.39
CA SER A 132 17.16 -0.33 -29.76
C SER A 132 18.53 -0.98 -29.93
N LYS A 133 19.46 -0.69 -29.03
CA LYS A 133 20.86 -1.17 -29.04
C LYS A 133 20.98 -2.69 -28.93
N LEU A 134 20.12 -3.33 -28.13
CA LEU A 134 20.12 -4.78 -27.93
C LEU A 134 19.09 -5.52 -28.81
N ASN A 135 18.41 -4.82 -29.72
CA ASN A 135 17.35 -5.35 -30.60
C ASN A 135 16.32 -6.21 -29.83
N ILE A 136 15.82 -5.70 -28.70
CA ILE A 136 14.91 -6.43 -27.82
C ILE A 136 13.51 -6.50 -28.45
N ILE A 137 13.07 -7.72 -28.77
CA ILE A 137 11.78 -7.97 -29.44
C ILE A 137 10.60 -7.94 -28.47
N LYS A 138 10.81 -8.27 -27.18
CA LYS A 138 9.74 -8.34 -26.17
C LYS A 138 10.16 -7.65 -24.87
N LEU A 139 9.41 -6.63 -24.45
CA LEU A 139 9.60 -5.88 -23.21
C LEU A 139 8.37 -6.01 -22.29
N VAL A 140 8.61 -6.29 -21.02
CA VAL A 140 7.57 -6.24 -19.96
C VAL A 140 7.79 -5.02 -19.08
N ILE A 141 6.74 -4.20 -18.91
CA ILE A 141 6.76 -2.98 -18.09
C ILE A 141 5.71 -3.01 -16.99
N GLY A 142 6.04 -2.44 -15.83
CA GLY A 142 5.09 -2.26 -14.74
C GLY A 142 4.19 -1.03 -14.95
N ALA A 143 2.88 -1.22 -14.97
CA ALA A 143 1.89 -0.15 -15.08
C ALA A 143 1.15 0.06 -13.75
N SER A 144 0.86 1.31 -13.41
CA SER A 144 -0.01 1.67 -12.29
C SER A 144 -1.48 1.56 -12.70
N SER A 145 -2.34 1.05 -11.81
CA SER A 145 -3.79 1.11 -12.01
C SER A 145 -4.23 2.55 -12.27
N TRP A 146 -5.12 2.74 -13.26
CA TRP A 146 -5.70 4.03 -13.62
C TRP A 146 -6.23 4.75 -12.38
N SER A 147 -5.78 5.97 -12.14
CA SER A 147 -6.36 6.89 -11.17
C SER A 147 -7.12 7.95 -11.96
N ILE A 148 -8.41 8.11 -11.67
CA ILE A 148 -9.29 9.05 -12.39
C ILE A 148 -8.87 10.52 -12.18
N PHE A 149 -7.97 10.78 -11.22
CA PHE A 149 -7.51 12.12 -10.84
C PHE A 149 -6.16 12.56 -11.42
N SER A 150 -5.46 11.73 -12.21
CA SER A 150 -4.17 12.12 -12.82
C SER A 150 -4.34 12.74 -14.22
N ARG A 151 -4.28 14.07 -14.32
CA ARG A 151 -4.33 14.86 -15.59
C ARG A 151 -3.08 14.75 -16.48
N GLY A 152 -2.33 13.64 -16.44
CA GLY A 152 -1.09 13.46 -17.20
C GLY A 152 -0.93 12.03 -17.72
N GLN A 153 -0.23 11.88 -18.86
CA GLN A 153 0.11 10.58 -19.42
C GLN A 153 0.90 9.73 -18.41
N SER A 154 0.55 8.45 -18.29
CA SER A 154 1.25 7.52 -17.42
C SER A 154 2.70 7.30 -17.88
N LEU A 155 3.62 7.01 -16.95
CA LEU A 155 5.00 6.64 -17.32
C LEU A 155 5.02 5.40 -18.24
N SER A 156 4.10 4.45 -18.01
CA SER A 156 3.91 3.28 -18.87
C SER A 156 3.49 3.61 -20.30
N SER A 157 2.65 4.63 -20.52
CA SER A 157 2.27 5.07 -21.87
C SER A 157 3.43 5.82 -22.54
N ARG A 158 4.12 6.72 -21.83
CA ARG A 158 5.32 7.38 -22.38
C ARG A 158 6.39 6.36 -22.83
N ILE A 159 6.65 5.32 -22.03
CA ILE A 159 7.54 4.21 -22.41
C ILE A 159 6.99 3.45 -23.62
N SER A 160 5.67 3.18 -23.65
CA SER A 160 5.01 2.50 -24.77
C SER A 160 5.04 3.30 -26.08
N ASP A 161 5.10 4.63 -26.02
CA ASP A 161 5.07 5.51 -27.18
C ASP A 161 6.49 5.72 -27.76
N SER A 162 7.50 5.88 -26.90
CA SER A 162 8.89 6.16 -27.30
C SER A 162 9.72 4.94 -27.72
N ILE A 163 9.24 3.72 -27.50
CA ILE A 163 9.94 2.48 -27.89
C ILE A 163 9.73 2.17 -29.39
N PRO A 164 10.73 1.61 -30.10
CA PRO A 164 10.60 1.20 -31.50
C PRO A 164 9.42 0.27 -31.83
N SER A 165 8.93 0.33 -33.06
CA SER A 165 7.79 -0.46 -33.56
C SER A 165 8.05 -1.96 -33.74
N PHE A 166 9.32 -2.40 -33.67
CA PHE A 166 9.68 -3.83 -33.71
C PHE A 166 9.54 -4.52 -32.33
N CYS A 167 9.40 -3.77 -31.23
CA CYS A 167 9.32 -4.34 -29.89
C CYS A 167 7.85 -4.49 -29.45
N THR A 168 7.44 -5.72 -29.11
CA THR A 168 6.15 -6.02 -28.48
C THR A 168 6.23 -5.70 -26.99
N ILE A 169 5.33 -4.84 -26.49
CA ILE A 169 5.36 -4.32 -25.12
C ILE A 169 4.17 -4.88 -24.32
N TYR A 170 4.45 -5.48 -23.16
CA TYR A 170 3.45 -6.02 -22.23
C TYR A 170 3.38 -5.15 -20.97
N ALA A 171 2.26 -4.45 -20.75
CA ALA A 171 2.04 -3.65 -19.53
C ALA A 171 1.34 -4.50 -18.45
N VAL A 172 1.94 -4.62 -17.27
CA VAL A 172 1.50 -5.52 -16.20
C VAL A 172 1.22 -4.74 -14.91
N SER A 173 0.09 -5.02 -14.25
CA SER A 173 -0.26 -4.47 -12.94
C SER A 173 -0.78 -5.55 -12.02
N ARG A 174 -0.29 -5.58 -10.77
CA ARG A 174 -0.68 -6.55 -9.72
C ARG A 174 -0.65 -8.03 -10.17
N GLY A 175 0.23 -8.38 -11.12
CA GLY A 175 0.37 -9.75 -11.65
C GLY A 175 -0.64 -10.12 -12.74
N LYS A 176 -1.40 -9.14 -13.27
CA LYS A 176 -2.27 -9.30 -14.43
C LYS A 176 -1.81 -8.39 -15.57
N LEU A 177 -2.00 -8.86 -16.80
CA LEU A 177 -1.81 -8.07 -18.01
C LEU A 177 -2.87 -6.96 -18.06
N LEU A 178 -2.44 -5.72 -18.34
CA LEU A 178 -3.33 -4.57 -18.58
C LEU A 178 -3.46 -4.23 -20.07
N SER A 179 -2.35 -4.23 -20.81
CA SER A 179 -2.36 -3.95 -22.25
C SER A 179 -1.16 -4.57 -22.96
N ILE A 180 -1.30 -4.76 -24.27
CA ILE A 180 -0.24 -5.18 -25.19
C ILE A 180 -0.15 -4.14 -26.30
N ARG A 181 1.06 -3.67 -26.61
CA ARG A 181 1.37 -3.05 -27.91
C ARG A 181 2.09 -4.11 -28.75
N PRO A 182 1.47 -4.68 -29.81
CA PRO A 182 2.13 -5.64 -30.68
C PRO A 182 3.26 -4.97 -31.46
N SER A 183 4.26 -5.75 -31.88
CA SER A 183 5.24 -5.32 -32.88
C SER A 183 4.62 -5.36 -34.27
N ASN A 184 5.06 -4.47 -35.16
CA ASN A 184 4.54 -4.40 -36.54
C ASN A 184 4.92 -5.64 -37.39
N SER A 185 5.75 -6.55 -36.87
CA SER A 185 6.19 -7.79 -37.53
C SER A 185 5.35 -9.03 -37.19
N GLU A 186 4.56 -9.03 -36.10
CA GLU A 186 3.74 -10.20 -35.69
C GLU A 186 2.41 -10.32 -36.47
N ILE A 187 2.22 -9.57 -37.56
CA ILE A 187 0.96 -9.54 -38.34
C ILE A 187 0.92 -10.62 -39.45
N ASN A 188 2.06 -11.19 -39.87
CA ASN A 188 2.12 -12.18 -40.94
C ASN A 188 2.59 -13.56 -40.45
N GLY A 189 1.66 -14.49 -40.22
CA GLY A 189 1.95 -15.94 -40.28
C GLY A 189 1.30 -16.84 -39.24
N SER A 190 0.09 -17.34 -39.54
CA SER A 190 -0.35 -18.75 -39.45
C SER A 190 -1.87 -18.83 -39.25
N SER A 191 -2.58 -19.58 -40.08
CA SER A 191 -4.04 -19.75 -40.00
C SER A 191 -4.46 -21.22 -39.96
N TRP A 192 -5.62 -21.47 -39.36
CA TRP A 192 -6.45 -22.69 -39.35
C TRP A 192 -5.84 -24.04 -38.88
N THR A 193 -6.45 -24.60 -37.84
CA THR A 193 -7.32 -25.80 -37.98
C THR A 193 -8.33 -25.83 -36.83
N GLU A 194 -9.61 -25.95 -37.14
CA GLU A 194 -10.63 -26.42 -36.20
C GLU A 194 -10.50 -27.94 -35.99
N ASP A 195 -10.94 -28.47 -34.85
CA ASP A 195 -12.04 -29.43 -34.87
C ASP A 195 -12.62 -29.70 -33.47
N SER A 196 -13.85 -30.20 -33.44
CA SER A 196 -14.74 -30.20 -32.27
C SER A 196 -15.16 -31.61 -31.82
N ASN A 197 -15.64 -31.75 -30.57
CA ASN A 197 -16.81 -32.56 -30.13
C ASN A 197 -16.81 -32.72 -28.58
N THR A 198 -17.86 -32.29 -27.84
CA THR A 198 -19.17 -32.97 -27.62
C THR A 198 -19.04 -34.13 -26.61
N SER A 199 -19.83 -34.29 -25.54
CA SER A 199 -20.84 -33.53 -24.80
C SER A 199 -21.39 -34.47 -23.70
N CYS A 200 -21.99 -33.99 -22.62
CA CYS A 200 -23.38 -34.32 -22.20
C CYS A 200 -23.68 -33.85 -20.78
N SER A 201 -24.93 -33.44 -20.58
CA SER A 201 -25.48 -32.77 -19.40
C SER A 201 -26.70 -33.52 -18.87
N ILE A 202 -27.20 -33.14 -17.68
CA ILE A 202 -28.60 -33.16 -17.16
C ILE A 202 -28.48 -33.02 -15.63
N SER A 203 -28.74 -31.85 -15.00
CA SER A 203 -30.02 -31.15 -14.74
C SER A 203 -30.87 -31.85 -13.63
N THR A 204 -31.59 -31.18 -12.73
CA THR A 204 -32.46 -30.00 -12.88
C THR A 204 -32.68 -29.15 -11.59
N SER A 205 -32.80 -27.82 -11.75
CA SER A 205 -33.85 -26.86 -11.25
C SER A 205 -34.31 -26.83 -9.76
N THR A 206 -34.82 -25.75 -9.15
CA THR A 206 -35.40 -24.42 -9.55
C THR A 206 -35.06 -23.37 -8.46
N GLY A 207 -35.12 -22.05 -8.68
CA GLY A 207 -35.41 -21.32 -9.90
C GLY A 207 -35.25 -19.79 -9.78
N HIS A 208 -35.02 -19.19 -10.95
CA HIS A 208 -35.53 -17.90 -11.44
C HIS A 208 -34.95 -16.57 -10.91
N SER A 209 -34.58 -15.62 -11.78
CA SER A 209 -34.35 -15.67 -13.24
C SER A 209 -33.56 -14.41 -13.62
N SER A 210 -32.34 -14.53 -14.16
CA SER A 210 -32.03 -14.71 -15.60
C SER A 210 -32.11 -13.37 -16.38
N SER A 211 -31.24 -13.02 -17.33
CA SER A 211 -30.14 -13.77 -17.97
C SER A 211 -29.33 -12.80 -18.87
N LEU A 212 -28.00 -12.82 -18.85
CA LEU A 212 -27.07 -13.47 -19.83
C LEU A 212 -26.96 -12.74 -21.20
N LEU A 213 -25.76 -12.26 -21.55
CA LEU A 213 -24.86 -12.82 -22.62
C LEU A 213 -25.20 -12.24 -24.03
N THR A 214 -24.38 -12.29 -25.10
CA THR A 214 -23.09 -12.97 -25.35
C THR A 214 -22.29 -12.27 -26.49
N GLU A 215 -20.97 -12.52 -26.53
CA GLU A 215 -20.14 -12.78 -27.74
C GLU A 215 -20.00 -11.77 -28.91
N LYS A 216 -19.25 -12.23 -29.92
CA LYS A 216 -18.21 -11.51 -30.67
C LYS A 216 -18.01 -12.19 -32.04
N SER A 217 -17.57 -11.40 -33.03
CA SER A 217 -16.85 -11.76 -34.27
C SER A 217 -17.41 -12.83 -35.22
N ASP A 218 -17.57 -12.44 -36.49
CA ASP A 218 -16.90 -12.96 -37.72
C ASP A 218 -17.41 -12.08 -38.91
N LEU A 219 -16.83 -11.99 -40.12
CA LEU A 219 -15.77 -12.72 -40.81
C LEU A 219 -15.01 -11.80 -41.82
N ASP A 220 -13.86 -12.28 -42.30
CA ASP A 220 -12.97 -11.87 -43.42
C ASP A 220 -13.64 -11.40 -44.76
N SER A 221 -12.96 -10.78 -45.76
CA SER A 221 -11.52 -10.46 -46.00
C SER A 221 -11.32 -9.45 -47.16
N SER A 222 -10.05 -9.07 -47.39
CA SER A 222 -9.40 -8.91 -48.73
C SER A 222 -9.07 -7.51 -49.30
N SER A 223 -7.75 -7.29 -49.34
CA SER A 223 -6.96 -6.60 -50.38
C SER A 223 -6.52 -5.14 -50.19
N SER A 224 -5.25 -4.92 -50.52
CA SER A 224 -4.47 -3.70 -50.29
C SER A 224 -4.49 -2.76 -51.50
N TYR A 225 -4.42 -1.44 -51.27
CA TYR A 225 -3.39 -0.58 -51.88
C TYR A 225 -3.28 0.78 -51.16
N SER A 226 -2.18 1.49 -51.41
CA SER A 226 -1.71 2.68 -50.68
C SER A 226 -2.49 3.98 -50.95
N GLN A 227 -2.64 4.86 -49.95
CA GLN A 227 -2.10 6.25 -49.95
C GLN A 227 -2.46 7.05 -48.67
N PHE A 228 -1.58 7.97 -48.27
CA PHE A 228 -1.74 8.83 -47.09
C PHE A 228 -2.71 10.01 -47.34
N ARG A 229 -3.72 10.22 -46.47
CA ARG A 229 -4.38 11.52 -46.29
C ARG A 229 -4.91 11.76 -44.86
N SER A 230 -4.48 12.91 -44.31
CA SER A 230 -5.19 13.92 -43.51
C SER A 230 -6.13 13.55 -42.33
N PRO A 231 -6.01 14.24 -41.17
CA PRO A 231 -6.93 14.09 -40.03
C PRO A 231 -8.29 14.79 -40.25
N SER A 232 -9.30 14.40 -39.47
CA SER A 232 -10.70 14.79 -39.63
C SER A 232 -11.12 16.10 -38.92
N LEU A 233 -12.21 16.67 -39.43
CA LEU A 233 -12.69 18.04 -39.19
C LEU A 233 -13.07 18.46 -37.74
N PRO A 234 -13.39 17.59 -36.77
CA PRO A 234 -13.65 18.05 -35.39
C PRO A 234 -12.41 18.63 -34.69
N MET A 235 -11.22 18.15 -35.03
CA MET A 235 -9.96 18.57 -34.40
C MET A 235 -9.53 19.99 -34.83
N GLN A 236 -9.84 20.38 -36.06
CA GLN A 236 -9.43 21.66 -36.65
C GLN A 236 -10.24 22.86 -36.13
N ARG A 237 -11.44 22.64 -35.57
CA ARG A 237 -12.31 23.72 -35.09
C ARG A 237 -11.88 24.29 -33.72
N PHE A 238 -11.25 23.48 -32.88
CA PHE A 238 -10.77 23.91 -31.55
C PHE A 238 -9.43 24.67 -31.57
N GLN A 239 -8.63 24.53 -32.63
CA GLN A 239 -7.35 25.26 -32.78
C GLN A 239 -7.48 26.65 -33.43
N ALA A 240 -8.66 27.00 -33.97
CA ALA A 240 -8.89 28.28 -34.64
C ALA A 240 -9.27 29.43 -33.68
N LEU A 241 -9.83 29.12 -32.50
CA LEU A 241 -10.32 30.13 -31.55
C LEU A 241 -9.26 30.62 -30.55
N SER A 242 -8.10 29.97 -30.46
CA SER A 242 -7.01 30.36 -29.54
C SER A 242 -6.06 31.43 -30.10
N ASN A 243 -6.13 31.73 -31.40
CA ASN A 243 -5.15 32.59 -32.09
C ASN A 243 -5.67 33.98 -32.50
N ILE A 244 -6.89 34.38 -32.10
CA ILE A 244 -7.48 35.71 -32.41
C ILE A 244 -7.54 36.58 -31.14
N ASN A 245 -6.50 36.56 -30.31
CA ASN A 245 -6.39 37.51 -29.18
C ASN A 245 -4.93 37.79 -28.73
N GLN A 246 -4.03 37.93 -29.70
CA GLN A 246 -2.67 38.45 -29.51
C GLN A 246 -2.32 39.37 -30.67
N ASN A 247 -2.49 40.70 -30.49
CA ASN A 247 -1.59 41.74 -31.00
C ASN A 247 -2.06 43.16 -30.64
N PHE A 248 -1.08 44.03 -30.32
CA PHE A 248 -1.14 45.50 -30.06
C PHE A 248 -1.56 45.98 -28.63
N PRO A 249 -1.01 47.13 -28.14
CA PRO A 249 -0.30 47.12 -26.86
C PRO A 249 -0.61 48.27 -25.86
N HIS A 250 0.05 48.22 -24.69
CA HIS A 250 0.24 49.25 -23.65
C HIS A 250 -0.42 50.66 -23.82
N ARG A 251 -1.28 51.06 -22.85
CA ARG A 251 -0.95 52.01 -21.75
C ARG A 251 -2.10 52.31 -20.76
N ARG A 252 -1.68 52.76 -19.56
CA ARG A 252 -2.32 53.61 -18.51
C ARG A 252 -3.61 54.37 -18.90
N ALA A 253 -4.54 54.71 -17.98
CA ALA A 253 -4.76 54.41 -16.55
C ALA A 253 -6.10 55.08 -16.06
N ILE A 254 -6.35 55.06 -14.73
CA ILE A 254 -7.19 56.02 -13.94
C ILE A 254 -8.71 55.73 -13.78
N SER A 255 -9.01 55.13 -12.61
CA SER A 255 -10.02 55.50 -11.57
C SER A 255 -11.55 55.57 -11.80
N ASN A 256 -12.26 55.15 -10.75
CA ASN A 256 -13.61 55.56 -10.29
C ASN A 256 -14.82 55.11 -11.16
N GLU A 257 -16.02 54.83 -10.65
CA GLU A 257 -16.48 54.73 -9.24
C GLU A 257 -17.68 53.76 -9.09
N ILE A 258 -17.98 53.49 -7.82
CA ILE A 258 -19.10 52.79 -7.18
C ILE A 258 -20.46 53.37 -7.68
N ILE A 259 -21.57 52.62 -7.88
CA ILE A 259 -22.69 52.40 -6.93
C ILE A 259 -23.85 51.58 -7.56
N HIS A 260 -24.51 50.73 -6.75
CA HIS A 260 -25.77 50.00 -7.03
C HIS A 260 -26.98 50.96 -7.23
N HIS A 261 -28.12 50.58 -7.86
CA HIS A 261 -29.17 49.79 -7.20
C HIS A 261 -30.45 49.57 -8.05
N LYS A 262 -30.98 48.33 -7.96
CA LYS A 262 -32.40 47.92 -7.72
C LYS A 262 -33.57 48.23 -8.69
N ASN A 263 -34.25 47.12 -9.00
CA ASN A 263 -35.70 46.83 -8.81
C ASN A 263 -36.75 47.16 -9.90
N TYR A 264 -37.59 46.13 -10.19
CA TYR A 264 -39.08 46.07 -10.23
C TYR A 264 -39.88 47.27 -10.81
N SER A 265 -41.00 47.15 -11.55
CA SER A 265 -41.88 46.01 -11.93
C SER A 265 -43.04 46.46 -12.87
N LEU A 266 -43.78 45.49 -13.49
CA LEU A 266 -45.22 45.58 -13.90
C LEU A 266 -45.60 46.61 -15.01
N ASP A 267 -46.67 46.49 -15.81
CA ASP A 267 -47.71 45.45 -15.99
C ASP A 267 -48.40 45.48 -17.40
N PHE A 268 -49.50 44.71 -17.55
CA PHE A 268 -50.54 44.61 -18.61
C PHE A 268 -50.21 43.63 -19.74
N GLY A 269 -51.05 42.63 -20.10
CA GLY A 269 -52.50 42.40 -19.88
C GLY A 269 -53.18 42.33 -21.27
N ASP A 270 -54.08 41.41 -21.64
CA ASP A 270 -54.94 40.48 -20.88
C ASP A 270 -55.36 39.24 -21.72
N SER A 271 -55.85 38.19 -21.05
CA SER A 271 -56.90 37.19 -21.44
C SER A 271 -56.77 36.33 -22.74
N GLU A 272 -57.26 35.09 -22.81
CA GLU A 272 -57.99 34.24 -21.84
C GLU A 272 -57.84 32.72 -22.14
N ASP A 273 -58.27 31.88 -21.19
CA ASP A 273 -58.02 30.44 -21.05
C ASP A 273 -59.04 29.49 -21.76
N ASP A 274 -58.56 28.32 -22.20
CA ASP A 274 -58.96 26.92 -21.85
C ASP A 274 -60.49 26.52 -21.69
N VAL A 275 -61.00 25.27 -21.84
CA VAL A 275 -60.40 23.92 -21.94
C VAL A 275 -61.42 22.84 -22.45
N SER A 276 -60.93 21.78 -23.14
CA SER A 276 -61.53 20.41 -23.29
C SER A 276 -62.89 20.23 -24.04
N SER A 277 -63.33 19.04 -24.51
CA SER A 277 -62.90 17.63 -24.33
C SER A 277 -63.25 16.71 -25.54
N CYS A 278 -62.68 15.48 -25.55
CA CYS A 278 -62.81 14.39 -26.56
C CYS A 278 -64.15 13.58 -26.42
N PRO A 279 -64.48 12.45 -27.16
CA PRO A 279 -63.60 11.55 -27.92
C PRO A 279 -64.12 10.72 -29.16
N GLN A 280 -63.14 10.08 -29.83
CA GLN A 280 -63.11 8.73 -30.44
C GLN A 280 -64.01 8.23 -31.63
N ARG A 281 -63.26 7.64 -32.59
CA ARG A 281 -63.47 6.36 -33.33
C ARG A 281 -64.34 6.27 -34.62
N SER A 282 -63.60 6.29 -35.73
CA SER A 282 -63.35 5.16 -36.67
C SER A 282 -64.32 4.78 -37.80
N PHE A 283 -63.68 4.59 -38.97
CA PHE A 283 -63.94 3.65 -40.09
C PHE A 283 -64.40 4.19 -41.46
N LEU A 284 -63.59 3.80 -42.46
CA LEU A 284 -63.89 3.49 -43.86
C LEU A 284 -64.14 4.61 -44.89
N ARG A 285 -63.62 4.27 -46.09
CA ARG A 285 -64.03 4.60 -47.46
C ARG A 285 -63.22 5.71 -48.16
N GLU A 286 -62.28 5.41 -49.06
CA GLU A 286 -62.36 4.70 -50.36
C GLU A 286 -62.97 5.57 -51.49
N ARG A 287 -62.05 6.06 -52.34
CA ARG A 287 -62.16 6.22 -53.81
C ARG A 287 -63.39 6.97 -54.37
N ASN A 288 -63.19 8.24 -54.69
CA ASN A 288 -64.13 9.04 -55.48
C ASN A 288 -64.25 8.52 -56.93
N ASN A 289 -65.48 8.26 -57.36
CA ASN A 289 -65.87 8.26 -58.77
C ASN A 289 -66.50 9.63 -59.09
N LEU A 290 -65.97 10.34 -60.10
CA LEU A 290 -66.84 11.07 -61.03
C LEU A 290 -66.10 11.28 -62.35
N ALA A 291 -66.47 10.50 -63.36
CA ALA A 291 -65.99 10.69 -64.73
C ALA A 291 -66.85 11.77 -65.41
N SER A 292 -66.22 12.79 -65.99
CA SER A 292 -66.87 13.72 -66.90
C SER A 292 -66.81 13.18 -68.33
N SER A 293 -67.98 13.05 -68.96
CA SER A 293 -68.09 12.66 -70.36
C SER A 293 -68.22 13.91 -71.23
N PHE A 294 -67.39 14.02 -72.26
CA PHE A 294 -67.81 14.65 -73.51
C PHE A 294 -67.53 13.72 -74.68
N ARG A 295 -68.56 13.55 -75.50
CA ARG A 295 -68.76 12.46 -76.44
C ARG A 295 -68.57 13.01 -77.86
N SER A 296 -67.61 12.48 -78.61
CA SER A 296 -67.53 12.74 -80.05
C SER A 296 -68.45 11.78 -80.81
N LEU A 297 -69.15 12.28 -81.83
CA LEU A 297 -70.16 11.56 -82.60
C LEU A 297 -69.54 10.92 -83.84
N VAL A 298 -69.84 9.63 -84.08
CA VAL A 298 -69.62 8.96 -85.37
C VAL A 298 -70.80 8.02 -85.66
N THR A 299 -71.59 8.40 -86.66
CA THR A 299 -72.66 7.67 -87.39
C THR A 299 -72.98 8.58 -88.58
N ASP A 300 -73.24 8.15 -89.81
CA ASP A 300 -73.13 6.85 -90.49
C ASP A 300 -72.97 7.16 -91.97
N PHE A 301 -72.26 6.34 -92.76
CA PHE A 301 -72.59 6.17 -94.18
C PHE A 301 -72.20 4.77 -94.66
N TYR A 302 -73.18 4.09 -95.29
CA TYR A 302 -73.08 2.76 -95.85
C TYR A 302 -72.67 2.83 -97.33
N THR A 303 -71.96 1.81 -97.84
CA THR A 303 -72.03 1.25 -99.23
C THR A 303 -71.92 2.20 -100.45
N MET A 304 -71.15 1.98 -101.51
CA MET A 304 -70.18 0.96 -101.96
C MET A 304 -68.98 1.72 -102.63
N ALA A 305 -68.04 1.18 -103.42
CA ALA A 305 -67.85 -0.13 -104.07
C ALA A 305 -66.36 -0.44 -104.29
N ASP A 306 -66.07 -1.32 -105.25
CA ASP A 306 -64.75 -1.70 -105.75
C ASP A 306 -64.66 -1.39 -107.26
N ASP A 307 -63.46 -1.15 -107.78
CA ASP A 307 -63.23 -0.84 -109.20
C ASP A 307 -63.28 -2.12 -110.06
N GLN A 308 -63.98 -2.08 -111.19
CA GLN A 308 -63.71 -2.97 -112.33
C GLN A 308 -63.82 -2.23 -113.66
N ALA A 309 -62.70 -2.18 -114.37
CA ALA A 309 -62.62 -1.64 -115.72
C ALA A 309 -63.04 -2.69 -116.76
N SER A 310 -63.76 -2.28 -117.81
CA SER A 310 -63.69 -2.92 -119.14
C SER A 310 -64.33 -2.08 -120.24
N THR A 311 -63.45 -1.55 -121.10
CA THR A 311 -63.57 -1.39 -122.57
C THR A 311 -64.91 -1.74 -123.26
N SER A 312 -65.44 -0.80 -124.05
CA SER A 312 -65.56 -0.89 -125.54
C SER A 312 -66.73 -0.04 -126.09
N GLY A 313 -66.65 0.34 -127.37
CA GLY A 313 -67.76 0.97 -128.12
C GLY A 313 -67.48 2.41 -128.55
N ALA A 314 -66.94 2.57 -129.76
CA ALA A 314 -66.71 3.88 -130.37
C ALA A 314 -68.03 4.55 -130.84
N PRO A 315 -68.14 5.89 -130.79
CA PRO A 315 -69.10 6.63 -131.60
C PRO A 315 -68.58 6.74 -133.03
N THR A 316 -69.42 6.41 -134.01
CA THR A 316 -69.09 6.56 -135.44
C THR A 316 -69.25 8.02 -135.88
N ASP A 317 -68.24 8.54 -136.59
CA ASP A 317 -68.24 9.78 -137.39
C ASP A 317 -68.43 11.12 -136.63
N LEU A 318 -67.69 12.21 -136.91
CA LEU A 318 -66.92 12.57 -138.12
C LEU A 318 -65.70 13.46 -137.80
N SER A 319 -64.68 13.39 -138.69
CA SER A 319 -63.71 14.45 -139.02
C SER A 319 -62.60 14.87 -138.01
N LEU A 320 -61.51 14.11 -138.03
CA LEU A 320 -60.11 14.57 -138.23
C LEU A 320 -59.58 15.88 -137.58
N ARG A 321 -58.50 15.69 -136.79
CA ARG A 321 -57.19 16.41 -136.83
C ARG A 321 -56.81 17.29 -135.61
N ASN A 322 -56.07 16.71 -134.66
CA ASN A 322 -54.82 17.21 -134.03
C ASN A 322 -54.49 16.43 -132.74
N GLU A 323 -53.53 15.49 -132.78
CA GLU A 323 -53.34 14.45 -131.75
C GLU A 323 -51.91 14.41 -131.18
N VAL A 324 -51.39 15.56 -130.71
CA VAL A 324 -50.00 15.65 -130.17
C VAL A 324 -49.93 16.26 -128.76
N ASP A 325 -50.94 16.99 -128.32
CA ASP A 325 -50.89 17.82 -127.09
C ASP A 325 -51.31 17.05 -125.81
N ILE A 326 -52.33 16.17 -125.93
CA ILE A 326 -53.02 15.56 -124.78
C ILE A 326 -52.14 14.60 -123.97
N ASN A 327 -51.23 13.87 -124.62
CA ASN A 327 -50.38 12.88 -123.94
C ASN A 327 -49.34 13.52 -122.99
N PHE A 328 -48.96 14.78 -123.22
CA PHE A 328 -47.99 15.47 -122.36
C PHE A 328 -48.62 15.92 -121.03
N GLU A 329 -49.81 16.51 -121.09
CA GLU A 329 -50.62 16.87 -119.91
C GLU A 329 -50.95 15.65 -119.03
N LEU A 330 -51.29 14.51 -119.64
CA LEU A 330 -51.69 13.29 -118.92
C LEU A 330 -50.52 12.67 -118.11
N GLU A 331 -49.31 12.67 -118.67
CA GLU A 331 -48.14 12.13 -117.94
C GLU A 331 -47.61 13.12 -116.88
N LYS A 332 -47.76 14.43 -117.11
CA LYS A 332 -47.51 15.47 -116.10
C LYS A 332 -48.42 15.28 -114.88
N LEU A 333 -49.73 15.16 -115.08
CA LEU A 333 -50.70 14.90 -113.99
C LEU A 333 -50.40 13.59 -113.24
N ARG A 334 -49.94 12.55 -113.92
CA ARG A 334 -49.46 11.32 -113.26
C ARG A 334 -48.20 11.54 -112.41
N THR A 335 -47.27 12.37 -112.84
CA THR A 335 -46.11 12.73 -112.00
C THR A 335 -46.49 13.55 -110.78
N GLU A 336 -47.43 14.50 -110.92
CA GLU A 336 -47.95 15.29 -109.79
C GLU A 336 -48.75 14.43 -108.80
N LEU A 337 -49.55 13.47 -109.28
CA LEU A 337 -50.25 12.51 -108.42
C LEU A 337 -49.28 11.59 -107.67
N ARG A 338 -48.26 11.04 -108.35
CA ARG A 338 -47.22 10.22 -107.69
C ARG A 338 -46.42 11.03 -106.66
N HIS A 339 -46.14 12.31 -106.95
CA HIS A 339 -45.43 13.19 -106.03
C HIS A 339 -46.27 13.53 -104.79
N THR A 340 -47.54 13.88 -104.96
CA THR A 340 -48.47 14.17 -103.85
C THR A 340 -48.77 12.92 -103.00
N GLN A 341 -48.93 11.74 -103.61
CA GLN A 341 -49.01 10.46 -102.88
C GLN A 341 -47.74 10.17 -102.08
N GLY A 342 -46.55 10.42 -102.66
CA GLY A 342 -45.27 10.30 -101.96
C GLY A 342 -45.15 11.26 -100.77
N MET A 343 -45.53 12.54 -100.95
CA MET A 343 -45.57 13.51 -99.86
C MET A 343 -46.57 13.13 -98.77
N TYR A 344 -47.75 12.61 -99.12
CA TYR A 344 -48.75 12.17 -98.16
C TYR A 344 -48.27 10.97 -97.34
N ALA A 345 -47.59 10.01 -97.97
CA ALA A 345 -46.96 8.88 -97.27
C ALA A 345 -45.86 9.35 -96.29
N VAL A 346 -45.00 10.28 -96.72
CA VAL A 346 -43.98 10.90 -95.83
C VAL A 346 -44.65 11.61 -94.65
N ALA A 347 -45.64 12.46 -94.90
CA ALA A 347 -46.38 13.16 -93.84
C ALA A 347 -47.06 12.21 -92.85
N GLN A 348 -47.65 11.10 -93.31
CA GLN A 348 -48.18 10.06 -92.42
C GLN A 348 -47.09 9.41 -91.56
N THR A 349 -45.92 9.09 -92.13
CA THR A 349 -44.81 8.53 -91.35
C THR A 349 -44.24 9.53 -90.34
N GLU A 350 -44.14 10.82 -90.70
CA GLU A 350 -43.69 11.88 -89.78
C GLU A 350 -44.69 12.09 -88.64
N VAL A 351 -45.99 12.03 -88.88
CA VAL A 351 -47.03 12.09 -87.84
C VAL A 351 -46.95 10.89 -86.89
N LEU A 352 -46.72 9.67 -87.41
CA LEU A 352 -46.54 8.48 -86.58
C LEU A 352 -45.26 8.52 -85.75
N ASP A 353 -44.14 8.99 -86.31
CA ASP A 353 -42.87 9.14 -85.57
C ASP A 353 -42.90 10.30 -84.57
N ALA A 354 -43.60 11.39 -84.86
CA ALA A 354 -43.88 12.46 -83.91
C ALA A 354 -44.75 11.95 -82.74
N SER A 355 -45.79 11.16 -83.03
CA SER A 355 -46.63 10.51 -82.02
C SER A 355 -45.81 9.54 -81.14
N ARG A 356 -44.92 8.74 -81.74
CA ARG A 356 -44.02 7.83 -81.00
C ARG A 356 -43.09 8.60 -80.06
N LYS A 357 -42.40 9.63 -80.57
CA LYS A 357 -41.52 10.50 -79.75
C LYS A 357 -42.28 11.22 -78.64
N MET A 358 -43.52 11.65 -78.90
CA MET A 358 -44.37 12.27 -77.89
C MET A 358 -44.71 11.30 -76.76
N ASN A 359 -45.07 10.05 -77.07
CA ASN A 359 -45.30 9.00 -76.08
C ASN A 359 -44.02 8.64 -75.29
N GLU A 360 -42.86 8.55 -75.95
CA GLU A 360 -41.57 8.32 -75.27
C GLU A 360 -41.23 9.46 -74.27
N LEU A 361 -41.44 10.72 -74.66
CA LEU A 361 -41.26 11.87 -73.78
C LEU A 361 -42.29 11.93 -72.64
N GLN A 362 -43.49 11.43 -72.86
CA GLN A 362 -44.54 11.36 -71.83
C GLN A 362 -44.23 10.25 -70.81
N ASN A 363 -43.74 9.08 -71.27
CA ASN A 363 -43.28 8.00 -70.39
C ASN A 363 -42.06 8.45 -69.56
N ARG A 364 -41.08 9.14 -70.16
CA ARG A 364 -39.92 9.68 -69.42
C ARG A 364 -40.33 10.68 -68.34
N ARG A 365 -41.28 11.59 -68.63
CA ARG A 365 -41.80 12.51 -67.62
C ARG A 365 -42.47 11.77 -66.45
N LEU A 366 -43.24 10.71 -66.73
CA LEU A 366 -43.87 9.90 -65.68
C LEU A 366 -42.82 9.17 -64.82
N GLU A 367 -41.76 8.63 -65.43
CA GLU A 367 -40.64 8.03 -64.67
C GLU A 367 -39.89 9.03 -63.80
N GLU A 368 -39.65 10.25 -64.31
CA GLU A 368 -39.01 11.33 -63.56
C GLU A 368 -39.88 11.79 -62.38
N GLU A 369 -41.19 11.88 -62.58
CA GLU A 369 -42.15 12.23 -61.53
C GLU A 369 -42.23 11.16 -60.43
N ILE A 370 -42.21 9.87 -60.79
CA ILE A 370 -42.12 8.76 -59.82
C ILE A 370 -40.81 8.81 -59.02
N LYS A 371 -39.67 9.05 -59.69
CA LYS A 371 -38.36 9.18 -59.02
C LYS A 371 -38.32 10.40 -58.08
N LEU A 372 -38.93 11.53 -58.47
CA LEU A 372 -39.05 12.70 -57.61
C LEU A 372 -39.90 12.44 -56.36
N GLN A 373 -41.01 11.69 -56.49
CA GLN A 373 -41.81 11.27 -55.34
C GLN A 373 -41.03 10.33 -54.41
N GLU A 374 -40.26 9.39 -54.94
CA GLU A 374 -39.42 8.48 -54.14
C GLU A 374 -38.31 9.22 -53.39
N ILE A 375 -37.67 10.22 -54.03
CA ILE A 375 -36.67 11.09 -53.40
C ILE A 375 -37.31 11.94 -52.30
N SER A 376 -38.47 12.53 -52.54
CA SER A 376 -39.23 13.32 -51.56
C SER A 376 -39.59 12.51 -50.32
N LEU A 377 -40.06 11.27 -50.50
CA LEU A 377 -40.35 10.35 -49.40
C LEU A 377 -39.10 10.08 -48.53
N LYS A 378 -37.96 9.76 -49.18
CA LYS A 378 -36.69 9.49 -48.49
C LYS A 378 -36.12 10.72 -47.78
N GLU A 379 -36.35 11.92 -48.33
CA GLU A 379 -35.98 13.17 -47.67
C GLU A 379 -36.77 13.39 -46.38
N GLU A 380 -38.07 13.08 -46.38
CA GLU A 380 -38.93 13.21 -45.20
C GLU A 380 -38.60 12.16 -44.13
N GLU A 381 -38.37 10.89 -44.52
CA GLU A 381 -37.87 9.83 -43.63
C GLU A 381 -36.53 10.23 -42.96
N ALA A 382 -35.61 10.84 -43.72
CA ALA A 382 -34.34 11.32 -43.19
C ALA A 382 -34.51 12.50 -42.21
N LYS A 383 -35.44 13.43 -42.47
CA LYS A 383 -35.76 14.52 -41.52
C LYS A 383 -36.32 13.99 -40.21
N ASP A 384 -37.21 12.99 -40.27
CA ASP A 384 -37.79 12.39 -39.06
C ASP A 384 -36.76 11.60 -38.25
N LEU A 385 -35.83 10.91 -38.90
CA LEU A 385 -34.71 10.26 -38.22
C LEU A 385 -33.84 11.28 -37.46
N VAL A 386 -33.47 12.39 -38.11
CA VAL A 386 -32.70 13.49 -37.50
C VAL A 386 -33.48 14.17 -36.37
N ARG A 387 -34.81 14.31 -36.49
CA ARG A 387 -35.68 14.85 -35.45
C ARG A 387 -35.68 13.95 -34.20
N LYS A 388 -35.80 12.64 -34.40
CA LYS A 388 -35.77 11.63 -33.33
C LYS A 388 -34.40 11.58 -32.63
N GLU A 389 -33.30 11.51 -33.37
CA GLU A 389 -31.94 11.52 -32.82
C GLU A 389 -31.67 12.79 -31.99
N LYS A 390 -32.17 13.94 -32.45
CA LYS A 390 -32.08 15.22 -31.72
C LYS A 390 -32.91 15.23 -30.42
N GLU A 391 -33.99 14.47 -30.33
CA GLU A 391 -34.77 14.30 -29.11
C GLU A 391 -34.09 13.34 -28.12
N GLU A 392 -33.55 12.23 -28.61
CA GLU A 392 -32.76 11.27 -27.82
C GLU A 392 -31.49 11.94 -27.25
N TYR A 393 -30.75 12.71 -28.06
CA TYR A 393 -29.61 13.51 -27.60
C TYR A 393 -30.00 14.53 -26.52
N LYS A 394 -31.15 15.21 -26.66
CA LYS A 394 -31.67 16.12 -25.63
C LYS A 394 -32.03 15.38 -24.33
N ALA A 395 -32.58 14.16 -24.42
CA ALA A 395 -32.90 13.34 -23.27
C ALA A 395 -31.62 12.92 -22.52
N ALA A 396 -30.68 12.30 -23.24
CA ALA A 396 -29.39 11.88 -22.70
C ALA A 396 -28.60 13.04 -22.05
N LYS A 397 -28.67 14.24 -22.64
CA LYS A 397 -28.05 15.43 -22.04
C LYS A 397 -28.67 15.81 -20.70
N ARG A 398 -30.00 15.84 -20.58
CA ARG A 398 -30.68 16.17 -19.31
C ARG A 398 -30.33 15.15 -18.22
N GLU A 399 -30.25 13.87 -18.59
CA GLU A 399 -29.87 12.81 -17.66
C GLU A 399 -28.41 12.96 -17.20
N ALA A 400 -27.47 13.24 -18.11
CA ALA A 400 -26.08 13.51 -17.77
C ALA A 400 -25.91 14.75 -16.86
N ASP A 401 -26.65 15.83 -17.15
CA ASP A 401 -26.66 17.04 -16.31
C ASP A 401 -27.23 16.75 -14.90
N TYR A 402 -28.27 15.91 -14.79
CA TYR A 402 -28.84 15.47 -13.50
C TYR A 402 -27.88 14.58 -12.69
N VAL A 403 -27.25 13.58 -13.33
CA VAL A 403 -26.27 12.69 -12.69
C VAL A 403 -25.07 13.50 -12.18
N LYS A 404 -24.62 14.50 -12.95
CA LYS A 404 -23.54 15.40 -12.54
C LYS A 404 -23.92 16.20 -11.29
N ASP A 405 -25.09 16.83 -11.24
CA ASP A 405 -25.54 17.60 -10.07
C ASP A 405 -25.71 16.72 -8.81
N CYS A 406 -26.20 15.49 -8.97
CA CYS A 406 -26.23 14.49 -7.90
C CYS A 406 -24.83 14.14 -7.37
N ALA A 407 -23.86 13.91 -8.26
CA ALA A 407 -22.48 13.62 -7.87
C ALA A 407 -21.77 14.81 -7.19
N GLU A 408 -22.05 16.04 -7.64
CA GLU A 408 -21.52 17.26 -7.02
C GLU A 408 -22.10 17.48 -5.62
N ARG A 409 -23.41 17.25 -5.42
CA ARG A 409 -24.05 17.26 -4.08
C ARG A 409 -23.49 16.19 -3.15
N GLU A 410 -23.29 14.97 -3.63
CA GLU A 410 -22.71 13.87 -2.83
C GLU A 410 -21.24 14.16 -2.45
N ALA A 411 -20.45 14.75 -3.35
CA ALA A 411 -19.08 15.16 -3.08
C ALA A 411 -19.00 16.31 -2.05
N ALA A 412 -19.94 17.26 -2.10
CA ALA A 412 -20.05 18.34 -1.11
C ALA A 412 -20.34 17.78 0.30
N LEU A 413 -21.32 16.88 0.42
CA LEU A 413 -21.68 16.23 1.70
C LEU A 413 -20.52 15.41 2.28
N ARG A 414 -19.78 14.66 1.45
CA ARG A 414 -18.58 13.93 1.91
C ARG A 414 -17.52 14.88 2.47
N LYS A 415 -17.27 16.00 1.81
CA LYS A 415 -16.28 17.00 2.23
C LYS A 415 -16.69 17.70 3.53
N GLU A 416 -17.98 17.96 3.71
CA GLU A 416 -18.53 18.52 4.96
C GLU A 416 -18.38 17.54 6.12
N ALA A 417 -18.72 16.26 5.92
CA ALA A 417 -18.53 15.20 6.92
C ALA A 417 -17.04 15.01 7.30
N GLU A 418 -16.12 15.06 6.34
CA GLU A 418 -14.68 14.99 6.59
C GLU A 418 -14.18 16.20 7.43
N LEU A 419 -14.68 17.40 7.14
CA LEU A 419 -14.36 18.61 7.92
C LEU A 419 -14.93 18.57 9.33
N LEU A 420 -16.13 18.01 9.52
CA LEU A 420 -16.72 17.79 10.83
C LEU A 420 -15.88 16.79 11.64
N ALA A 421 -15.59 15.62 11.08
CA ALA A 421 -14.78 14.60 11.73
C ALA A 421 -13.37 15.10 12.10
N LEU A 422 -12.75 15.94 11.26
CA LEU A 422 -11.46 16.56 11.56
C LEU A 422 -11.55 17.59 12.70
N ARG A 423 -12.69 18.30 12.84
CA ARG A 423 -12.94 19.21 13.96
C ARG A 423 -13.16 18.42 15.25
N GLU A 424 -14.01 17.40 15.23
CA GLU A 424 -14.27 16.51 16.36
C GLU A 424 -13.00 15.81 16.84
N ALA A 425 -12.16 15.32 15.92
CA ALA A 425 -10.86 14.74 16.27
C ALA A 425 -9.93 15.74 16.96
N LYS A 426 -9.87 17.00 16.49
CA LYS A 426 -9.09 18.07 17.12
C LYS A 426 -9.65 18.53 18.46
N GLU A 427 -10.96 18.52 18.63
CA GLU A 427 -11.60 18.84 19.92
C GLU A 427 -11.41 17.71 20.92
N LYS A 428 -11.53 16.44 20.48
CA LYS A 428 -11.18 15.28 21.29
C LYS A 428 -9.73 15.31 21.74
N ASP A 429 -8.77 15.57 20.84
CA ASP A 429 -7.35 15.69 21.18
C ASP A 429 -7.11 16.84 22.18
N LYS A 430 -7.75 18.00 22.00
CA LYS A 430 -7.69 19.09 23.00
C LYS A 430 -8.27 18.68 24.37
N LEU A 431 -9.40 17.99 24.40
CA LEU A 431 -10.03 17.49 25.63
C LEU A 431 -9.15 16.41 26.30
N GLU A 432 -8.57 15.49 25.53
CA GLU A 432 -7.68 14.45 26.02
C GLU A 432 -6.39 15.05 26.62
N ASN A 433 -5.79 16.04 25.97
CA ASN A 433 -4.65 16.78 26.52
C ASN A 433 -5.04 17.56 27.79
N ALA A 434 -6.18 18.27 27.80
CA ALA A 434 -6.66 19.03 28.97
C ALA A 434 -7.02 18.12 30.17
N LEU A 435 -7.51 16.90 29.92
CA LEU A 435 -7.72 15.87 30.94
C LEU A 435 -6.39 15.29 31.45
N THR A 436 -5.37 15.21 30.59
CA THR A 436 -4.04 14.68 30.96
C THR A 436 -3.28 15.65 31.87
N ASP A 437 -3.40 16.96 31.66
CA ASP A 437 -2.75 17.99 32.51
C ASP A 437 -3.17 17.93 33.98
N GLN A 438 -4.36 17.38 34.30
CA GLN A 438 -4.83 17.24 35.68
C GLN A 438 -4.32 15.97 36.40
N ALA A 439 -3.60 15.08 35.70
CA ALA A 439 -3.13 13.80 36.23
C ALA A 439 -1.59 13.75 36.36
N HIS A 440 -1.01 14.68 37.13
CA HIS A 440 0.42 14.64 37.49
C HIS A 440 0.69 13.41 38.38
N GLN A 441 1.03 12.28 37.72
CA GLN A 441 1.24 10.97 38.36
C GLN A 441 2.60 10.82 39.07
N TYR A 442 3.39 11.90 39.11
CA TYR A 442 4.73 12.01 39.66
C TYR A 442 4.81 13.23 40.59
N GLN A 443 5.66 13.18 41.62
CA GLN A 443 5.82 14.30 42.56
C GLN A 443 6.85 15.33 42.03
N GLU A 444 6.59 16.61 42.23
CA GLU A 444 7.61 17.64 42.05
C GLU A 444 8.43 17.82 43.34
N PHE A 445 9.75 17.87 43.18
CA PHE A 445 10.73 18.06 44.23
C PHE A 445 11.52 19.34 43.96
N THR A 446 11.73 20.18 44.98
CA THR A 446 12.56 21.37 44.82
C THR A 446 14.04 20.99 44.76
N TRP A 447 14.85 21.85 44.15
CA TRP A 447 16.29 21.61 44.06
C TRP A 447 16.94 21.48 45.44
N GLU A 448 16.50 22.28 46.41
CA GLU A 448 16.99 22.29 47.79
C GLU A 448 16.68 20.96 48.50
N GLU A 449 15.51 20.37 48.25
CA GLU A 449 15.16 19.04 48.79
C GLU A 449 16.09 17.96 48.24
N ILE A 450 16.40 17.99 46.94
CA ILE A 450 17.36 17.09 46.30
C ILE A 450 18.78 17.29 46.84
N VAL A 451 19.27 18.54 46.94
CA VAL A 451 20.61 18.86 47.46
C VAL A 451 20.76 18.40 48.91
N SER A 452 19.77 18.68 49.76
CA SER A 452 19.77 18.28 51.16
C SER A 452 19.81 16.75 51.30
N SER A 453 18.89 16.03 50.62
CA SER A 453 18.80 14.57 50.68
C SER A 453 20.03 13.85 50.10
N THR A 454 20.72 14.45 49.14
CA THR A 454 21.99 13.92 48.56
C THR A 454 23.24 14.38 49.30
N SER A 455 23.11 15.06 50.44
CA SER A 455 24.24 15.62 51.22
C SER A 455 25.17 16.49 50.34
N SER A 456 24.57 17.37 49.54
CA SER A 456 25.26 18.18 48.52
C SER A 456 26.00 17.34 47.46
N PHE A 457 25.35 16.28 46.97
CA PHE A 457 25.88 15.33 45.98
C PHE A 457 27.18 14.64 46.42
N ALA A 458 27.24 14.20 47.68
CA ALA A 458 28.40 13.54 48.25
C ALA A 458 28.79 12.27 47.46
N GLU A 459 30.09 12.10 47.21
CA GLU A 459 30.64 11.04 46.35
C GLU A 459 30.37 9.62 46.89
N ASN A 460 30.16 9.46 48.20
CA ASN A 460 29.78 8.19 48.82
C ASN A 460 28.31 7.79 48.59
N LEU A 461 27.45 8.73 48.18
CA LEU A 461 26.05 8.49 47.82
C LEU A 461 25.87 8.28 46.31
N LYS A 462 26.92 8.48 45.51
CA LYS A 462 26.92 8.30 44.07
C LYS A 462 26.93 6.81 43.73
N ILE A 463 25.93 6.36 42.97
CA ILE A 463 25.76 4.95 42.59
C ILE A 463 26.08 4.68 41.12
N GLY A 464 26.20 5.71 40.28
CA GLY A 464 26.61 5.51 38.88
C GLY A 464 26.87 6.81 38.12
N VAL A 465 27.67 6.71 37.05
CA VAL A 465 27.89 7.79 36.07
C VAL A 465 27.67 7.21 34.68
N GLY A 466 26.66 7.72 33.99
CA GLY A 466 26.35 7.35 32.61
C GLY A 466 26.67 8.47 31.62
N ALA A 467 26.44 8.21 30.33
CA ALA A 467 26.57 9.23 29.29
C ALA A 467 25.58 10.40 29.48
N TYR A 468 24.40 10.10 30.05
CA TYR A 468 23.26 10.99 30.20
C TYR A 468 23.18 11.70 31.55
N GLY A 469 23.90 11.25 32.59
CA GLY A 469 23.80 11.83 33.93
C GLY A 469 24.61 11.11 35.00
N THR A 470 24.61 11.67 36.20
CA THR A 470 25.11 11.02 37.42
C THR A 470 23.92 10.60 38.28
N VAL A 471 23.97 9.39 38.85
CA VAL A 471 22.90 8.86 39.71
C VAL A 471 23.38 8.80 41.16
N TYR A 472 22.56 9.31 42.08
CA TYR A 472 22.81 9.32 43.52
C TYR A 472 21.70 8.57 44.26
N LYS A 473 22.06 7.82 45.30
CA LYS A 473 21.14 7.26 46.28
C LYS A 473 20.86 8.30 47.36
N CYS A 474 19.59 8.54 47.67
CA CYS A 474 19.21 9.38 48.80
C CYS A 474 17.90 8.92 49.45
N SER A 475 17.52 9.58 50.54
CA SER A 475 16.22 9.43 51.19
C SER A 475 15.42 10.71 51.02
N LEU A 476 14.41 10.70 50.15
CA LEU A 476 13.43 11.78 50.00
C LEU A 476 12.15 11.39 50.73
N ARG A 477 11.68 12.24 51.67
CA ARG A 477 10.43 12.03 52.42
C ARG A 477 10.30 10.61 53.00
N HIS A 478 11.37 10.14 53.65
CA HIS A 478 11.54 8.78 54.20
C HIS A 478 11.51 7.60 53.20
N THR A 479 11.48 7.88 51.90
CA THR A 479 11.58 6.87 50.83
C THR A 479 13.01 6.83 50.29
N THR A 480 13.61 5.64 50.21
CA THR A 480 14.93 5.47 49.56
C THR A 480 14.75 5.48 48.05
N VAL A 481 15.47 6.37 47.37
CA VAL A 481 15.30 6.68 45.95
C VAL A 481 16.64 6.81 45.22
N ALA A 482 16.60 6.71 43.89
CA ALA A 482 17.70 7.01 43.00
C ALA A 482 17.41 8.32 42.24
N VAL A 483 18.24 9.34 42.44
CA VAL A 483 18.14 10.63 41.74
C VAL A 483 19.15 10.68 40.60
N LYS A 484 18.66 10.71 39.35
CA LYS A 484 19.45 10.89 38.12
C LYS A 484 19.52 12.39 37.81
N VAL A 485 20.69 12.98 38.01
CA VAL A 485 21.01 14.37 37.63
C VAL A 485 21.57 14.35 36.20
N LEU A 486 20.82 14.88 35.24
CA LEU A 486 21.23 14.85 33.84
C LEU A 486 22.40 15.82 33.57
N HIS A 487 23.36 15.41 32.74
CA HIS A 487 24.56 16.23 32.47
C HIS A 487 24.26 17.36 31.48
N SER A 488 24.41 18.61 31.92
CA SER A 488 24.36 19.77 31.01
C SER A 488 25.62 19.87 30.14
N LYS A 489 25.62 19.14 29.03
CA LYS A 489 26.64 19.24 27.98
C LYS A 489 26.13 20.17 26.88
N SER A 490 26.51 21.44 27.00
CA SER A 490 26.23 22.54 26.07
C SER A 490 24.81 23.13 26.09
N LYS A 491 24.71 24.40 25.65
CA LYS A 491 23.51 25.23 25.77
C LYS A 491 22.37 24.76 24.84
N GLY A 492 21.26 24.29 25.42
CA GLY A 492 19.93 24.80 25.02
C GLY A 492 18.98 23.92 24.20
N SER A 493 19.24 22.64 23.90
CA SER A 493 18.26 21.84 23.12
C SER A 493 18.11 20.35 23.48
N ASP A 494 19.19 19.58 23.60
CA ASP A 494 19.07 18.10 23.72
C ASP A 494 18.77 17.61 25.14
N LEU A 495 19.23 18.31 26.18
CA LEU A 495 18.92 18.00 27.59
C LEU A 495 17.40 18.00 27.83
N THR A 496 16.71 19.02 27.29
CA THR A 496 15.26 19.15 27.35
C THR A 496 14.56 18.00 26.64
N LYS A 497 15.09 17.52 25.49
CA LYS A 497 14.46 16.42 24.74
C LYS A 497 14.46 15.11 25.52
N GLN A 498 15.60 14.71 26.11
CA GLN A 498 15.67 13.45 26.87
C GLN A 498 14.79 13.51 28.12
N PHE A 499 14.89 14.60 28.89
CA PHE A 499 14.07 14.82 30.09
C PHE A 499 12.57 14.81 29.77
N GLN A 500 12.14 15.55 28.75
CA GLN A 500 10.73 15.62 28.34
C GLN A 500 10.24 14.31 27.71
N GLN A 501 11.09 13.57 26.98
CA GLN A 501 10.72 12.28 26.40
C GLN A 501 10.54 11.21 27.48
N GLU A 502 11.47 11.14 28.46
CA GLU A 502 11.38 10.22 29.58
C GLU A 502 10.15 10.54 30.46
N LEU A 503 9.88 11.82 30.73
CA LEU A 503 8.63 12.29 31.35
C LEU A 503 7.38 11.87 30.55
N LYS A 504 7.33 12.16 29.25
CA LYS A 504 6.17 11.90 28.38
C LYS A 504 5.84 10.40 28.28
N ILE A 505 6.84 9.54 28.37
CA ILE A 505 6.67 8.08 28.39
C ILE A 505 6.28 7.60 29.78
N LEU A 506 7.10 7.85 30.82
CA LEU A 506 6.92 7.27 32.16
C LEU A 506 5.69 7.82 32.91
N SER A 507 5.20 9.01 32.56
CA SER A 507 3.93 9.52 33.09
C SER A 507 2.69 8.74 32.60
N LYS A 508 2.80 8.04 31.47
CA LYS A 508 1.69 7.34 30.81
C LYS A 508 1.69 5.83 31.01
N ILE A 509 2.80 5.24 31.45
CA ILE A 509 2.97 3.78 31.51
C ILE A 509 3.41 3.31 32.90
N ARG A 510 2.85 2.19 33.36
CA ARG A 510 3.28 1.48 34.58
C ARG A 510 3.22 -0.02 34.33
N HIS A 511 4.29 -0.73 34.70
CA HIS A 511 4.41 -2.18 34.59
C HIS A 511 5.35 -2.70 35.70
N PRO A 512 5.12 -3.88 36.28
CA PRO A 512 5.96 -4.40 37.39
C PRO A 512 7.45 -4.53 37.07
N HIS A 513 7.80 -4.68 35.78
CA HIS A 513 9.17 -4.85 35.29
C HIS A 513 9.66 -3.64 34.47
N LEU A 514 9.06 -2.46 34.67
CA LEU A 514 9.59 -1.17 34.26
C LEU A 514 9.93 -0.33 35.50
N LEU A 515 11.03 0.43 35.43
CA LEU A 515 11.49 1.27 36.53
C LEU A 515 10.53 2.45 36.74
N ILE A 516 10.01 2.60 37.96
CA ILE A 516 9.00 3.60 38.27
C ILE A 516 9.64 4.96 38.53
N LEU A 517 9.20 5.97 37.77
CA LEU A 517 9.45 7.38 38.05
C LEU A 517 8.54 7.82 39.21
N LEU A 518 9.13 8.23 40.33
CA LEU A 518 8.43 8.73 41.52
C LEU A 518 8.22 10.24 41.46
N GLY A 519 9.13 10.96 40.81
CA GLY A 519 9.07 12.42 40.73
C GLY A 519 10.17 13.05 39.90
N VAL A 520 10.15 14.37 39.81
CA VAL A 520 11.10 15.18 39.04
C VAL A 520 11.46 16.49 39.74
N CYS A 521 12.60 17.06 39.37
CA CYS A 521 12.97 18.44 39.66
C CYS A 521 13.24 19.15 38.31
N PRO A 522 12.28 19.91 37.77
CA PRO A 522 12.40 20.52 36.44
C PRO A 522 13.56 21.53 36.33
N ASP A 523 13.77 22.34 37.37
CA ASP A 523 14.73 23.46 37.39
C ASP A 523 16.17 23.08 36.99
N ARG A 524 16.56 21.84 37.29
CA ARG A 524 17.89 21.28 36.99
C ARG A 524 17.84 19.99 36.17
N GLY A 525 16.68 19.60 35.68
CA GLY A 525 16.49 18.37 34.90
C GLY A 525 16.88 17.10 35.66
N CYS A 526 16.35 16.92 36.88
CA CYS A 526 16.58 15.69 37.66
C CYS A 526 15.34 14.79 37.65
N LEU A 527 15.58 13.47 37.57
CA LEU A 527 14.57 12.43 37.57
C LEU A 527 14.75 11.56 38.83
N VAL A 528 13.65 11.29 39.55
CA VAL A 528 13.65 10.56 40.82
C VAL A 528 12.94 9.22 40.62
N TYR A 529 13.67 8.13 40.80
CA TYR A 529 13.16 6.76 40.63
C TYR A 529 13.19 5.99 41.95
N GLU A 530 12.50 4.86 41.97
CA GLU A 530 12.72 3.84 43.00
C GLU A 530 14.19 3.38 43.04
N PHE A 531 14.70 3.08 44.24
CA PHE A 531 16.06 2.56 44.41
C PHE A 531 16.09 1.03 44.27
N MET A 532 17.04 0.52 43.49
CA MET A 532 17.19 -0.90 43.17
C MET A 532 18.44 -1.46 43.85
N GLU A 533 18.28 -2.27 44.90
CA GLU A 533 19.36 -2.55 45.85
C GLU A 533 20.50 -3.43 45.30
N ASN A 534 20.22 -4.25 44.28
CA ASN A 534 21.24 -5.07 43.61
C ASN A 534 21.92 -4.36 42.42
N GLY A 535 21.61 -3.08 42.16
CA GLY A 535 22.20 -2.32 41.05
C GLY A 535 21.78 -2.86 39.68
N SER A 536 22.69 -2.78 38.69
CA SER A 536 22.42 -3.27 37.34
C SER A 536 22.73 -4.75 37.15
N LEU A 537 22.02 -5.39 36.22
CA LEU A 537 22.26 -6.77 35.79
C LEU A 537 23.68 -6.93 35.22
N GLU A 538 24.24 -5.91 34.57
CA GLU A 538 25.65 -5.91 34.14
C GLU A 538 26.61 -6.11 35.32
N GLU A 539 26.46 -5.31 36.37
CA GLU A 539 27.34 -5.35 37.54
C GLU A 539 27.24 -6.68 38.28
N ARG A 540 26.04 -7.24 38.35
CA ARG A 540 25.80 -8.53 39.01
C ARG A 540 26.23 -9.74 38.17
N LEU A 541 26.12 -9.69 36.84
CA LEU A 541 26.66 -10.73 35.95
C LEU A 541 28.20 -10.75 35.95
N PHE A 542 28.84 -9.58 35.85
CA PHE A 542 30.31 -9.48 35.94
C PHE A 542 30.84 -9.52 37.38
N ARG A 543 29.95 -9.63 38.38
CA ARG A 543 30.28 -9.71 39.82
C ARG A 543 31.23 -8.59 40.26
N LYS A 544 30.95 -7.35 39.81
CA LYS A 544 31.61 -6.16 40.36
C LYS A 544 31.39 -6.13 41.88
N HIS A 545 32.39 -5.66 42.61
CA HIS A 545 32.43 -5.64 44.08
C HIS A 545 32.30 -7.02 44.76
N ASP A 546 32.79 -8.08 44.10
CA ASP A 546 32.79 -9.48 44.58
C ASP A 546 31.41 -10.00 45.00
N THR A 547 30.37 -9.53 44.32
CA THR A 547 28.99 -9.89 44.63
C THR A 547 28.68 -11.35 44.22
N PRO A 548 27.84 -12.09 44.97
CA PRO A 548 27.58 -13.51 44.71
C PRO A 548 26.93 -13.72 43.33
N PRO A 549 27.21 -14.83 42.63
CA PRO A 549 26.64 -15.08 41.30
C PRO A 549 25.11 -15.18 41.36
N ILE A 550 24.43 -14.68 40.32
CA ILE A 550 22.99 -14.89 40.14
C ILE A 550 22.77 -16.37 39.75
N PRO A 551 21.95 -17.16 40.47
CA PRO A 551 21.62 -18.54 40.13
C PRO A 551 20.90 -18.67 38.78
N TRP A 552 21.03 -19.80 38.09
CA TRP A 552 20.41 -20.00 36.76
C TRP A 552 18.90 -19.78 36.75
N PHE A 553 18.19 -20.18 37.82
CA PHE A 553 16.74 -20.03 37.93
C PHE A 553 16.31 -18.56 38.06
N ASP A 554 17.13 -17.72 38.70
CA ASP A 554 16.92 -16.27 38.69
C ASP A 554 17.14 -15.68 37.30
N ARG A 555 18.12 -16.17 36.54
CA ARG A 555 18.38 -15.71 35.17
C ARG A 555 17.24 -16.04 34.20
N TYR A 556 16.63 -17.22 34.32
CA TYR A 556 15.43 -17.60 33.56
C TYR A 556 14.23 -16.71 33.90
N ARG A 557 14.03 -16.40 35.19
CA ARG A 557 13.00 -15.45 35.62
C ARG A 557 13.25 -14.06 35.05
N ILE A 558 14.45 -13.50 35.22
CA ILE A 558 14.85 -12.19 34.69
C ILE A 558 14.62 -12.11 33.16
N ALA A 559 14.96 -13.16 32.42
CA ALA A 559 14.68 -13.24 30.98
C ALA A 559 13.19 -13.06 30.67
N TRP A 560 12.30 -13.77 31.38
CA TRP A 560 10.86 -13.64 31.22
C TRP A 560 10.33 -12.25 31.62
N GLU A 561 10.80 -11.73 32.76
CA GLU A 561 10.39 -10.42 33.29
C GLU A 561 10.71 -9.28 32.31
N VAL A 562 11.91 -9.28 31.74
CA VAL A 562 12.35 -8.33 30.70
C VAL A 562 11.53 -8.49 29.42
N ALA A 563 11.26 -9.72 28.97
CA ALA A 563 10.40 -9.95 27.80
C ALA A 563 8.96 -9.46 28.02
N SER A 564 8.43 -9.60 29.24
CA SER A 564 7.09 -9.12 29.62
C SER A 564 6.99 -7.59 29.55
N ALA A 565 8.01 -6.89 30.06
CA ALA A 565 8.09 -5.42 29.96
C ALA A 565 8.22 -4.94 28.51
N LEU A 566 9.08 -5.57 27.70
CA LEU A 566 9.23 -5.23 26.29
C LEU A 566 7.94 -5.47 25.50
N ALA A 567 7.24 -6.59 25.74
CA ALA A 567 5.98 -6.89 25.07
C ALA A 567 4.90 -5.86 25.44
N PHE A 568 4.88 -5.38 26.69
CA PHE A 568 4.00 -4.30 27.12
C PHE A 568 4.32 -2.97 26.41
N LEU A 569 5.60 -2.58 26.28
CA LEU A 569 6.02 -1.40 25.52
C LEU A 569 5.63 -1.51 24.03
N HIS A 570 5.88 -2.66 23.41
CA HIS A 570 5.61 -2.89 21.98
C HIS A 570 4.11 -2.97 21.64
N ASN A 571 3.27 -3.33 22.61
CA ASN A 571 1.81 -3.40 22.45
C ASN A 571 1.06 -2.17 23.03
N SER A 572 1.80 -1.15 23.49
CA SER A 572 1.20 0.10 23.96
C SER A 572 0.41 0.80 22.84
N LYS A 573 -0.69 1.47 23.21
CA LYS A 573 -1.61 2.18 22.30
C LYS A 573 -1.76 3.64 22.74
N PRO A 574 -1.97 4.60 21.81
CA PRO A 574 -2.18 4.41 20.37
C PRO A 574 -0.93 3.97 19.59
N ASP A 575 0.27 4.30 20.09
CA ASP A 575 1.53 4.09 19.37
C ASP A 575 2.49 3.17 20.14
N PRO A 576 3.08 2.14 19.49
CA PRO A 576 4.10 1.28 20.08
C PRO A 576 5.33 2.04 20.56
N ILE A 577 5.84 1.70 21.74
CA ILE A 577 7.06 2.29 22.32
C ILE A 577 8.23 1.34 22.07
N ILE A 578 9.28 1.79 21.38
CA ILE A 578 10.55 1.07 21.22
C ILE A 578 11.55 1.60 22.25
N HIS A 579 12.27 0.70 22.94
CA HIS A 579 13.23 1.04 23.99
C HIS A 579 14.54 1.65 23.44
N ARG A 580 15.08 1.07 22.37
CA ARG A 580 16.29 1.45 21.61
C ARG A 580 17.64 1.23 22.28
N ASP A 581 17.75 1.33 23.60
CA ASP A 581 19.02 1.07 24.33
C ASP A 581 18.84 0.02 25.44
N LEU A 582 18.24 -1.11 25.06
CA LEU A 582 18.13 -2.27 25.96
C LEU A 582 19.51 -2.95 26.08
N LYS A 583 20.01 -3.10 27.31
CA LYS A 583 21.28 -3.75 27.64
C LYS A 583 21.31 -4.13 29.13
N PRO A 584 22.21 -5.01 29.61
CA PRO A 584 22.27 -5.40 31.02
C PRO A 584 22.52 -4.23 31.99
N ALA A 585 23.19 -3.16 31.55
CA ALA A 585 23.37 -1.96 32.38
C ALA A 585 22.06 -1.18 32.63
N ASN A 586 21.06 -1.31 31.75
CA ASN A 586 19.75 -0.65 31.84
C ASN A 586 18.66 -1.57 32.41
N ILE A 587 19.01 -2.78 32.87
CA ILE A 587 18.12 -3.69 33.58
C ILE A 587 18.58 -3.68 35.04
N LEU A 588 17.77 -3.11 35.93
CA LEU A 588 18.08 -2.99 37.36
C LEU A 588 17.41 -4.11 38.16
N LEU A 589 18.02 -4.49 39.28
CA LEU A 589 17.60 -5.61 40.12
C LEU A 589 17.28 -5.14 41.55
N ASP A 590 16.10 -5.51 42.06
CA ASP A 590 15.73 -5.26 43.46
C ASP A 590 16.45 -6.23 44.41
N ARG A 591 16.27 -6.06 45.71
CA ARG A 591 16.73 -6.98 46.77
C ARG A 591 16.42 -8.47 46.55
N ASN A 592 15.37 -8.80 45.78
CA ASN A 592 14.90 -10.15 45.50
C ASN A 592 15.25 -10.62 44.08
N PHE A 593 16.13 -9.92 43.36
CA PHE A 593 16.44 -10.13 41.94
C PHE A 593 15.23 -10.04 40.99
N VAL A 594 14.18 -9.31 41.37
CA VAL A 594 13.14 -8.87 40.42
C VAL A 594 13.75 -7.81 39.52
N SER A 595 13.65 -8.01 38.21
CA SER A 595 14.21 -7.10 37.22
C SER A 595 13.22 -6.02 36.78
N LYS A 596 13.77 -4.83 36.52
CA LYS A 596 13.06 -3.69 35.94
C LYS A 596 13.90 -3.02 34.87
N ILE A 597 13.33 -2.76 33.70
CA ILE A 597 13.98 -2.00 32.62
C ILE A 597 13.89 -0.50 32.95
N GLY A 598 15.02 0.20 32.87
CA GLY A 598 15.11 1.66 33.04
C GLY A 598 15.87 2.35 31.90
N ASP A 599 16.10 3.66 32.05
CA ASP A 599 16.74 4.53 31.06
C ASP A 599 16.00 4.62 29.71
N VAL A 600 14.70 4.93 29.78
CA VAL A 600 13.84 5.12 28.59
C VAL A 600 14.03 6.48 27.92
N GLY A 601 15.05 7.25 28.29
CA GLY A 601 15.36 8.58 27.73
C GLY A 601 15.74 8.59 26.25
N LEU A 602 15.99 7.41 25.65
CA LEU A 602 16.12 7.22 24.21
C LEU A 602 14.85 6.67 23.54
N SER A 603 13.92 6.11 24.32
CA SER A 603 12.75 5.39 23.80
C SER A 603 11.85 6.27 22.94
N THR A 604 11.18 5.67 21.97
CA THR A 604 10.42 6.42 20.96
C THR A 604 9.09 5.78 20.64
N MET A 605 8.06 6.61 20.42
CA MET A 605 6.73 6.19 19.98
C MET A 605 6.70 6.16 18.45
N ILE A 606 6.18 5.06 17.89
CA ILE A 606 5.96 4.96 16.44
C ILE A 606 4.56 5.46 16.12
N ASN A 607 4.43 6.71 15.67
CA ASN A 607 3.17 7.22 15.14
C ASN A 607 2.66 6.26 14.04
N SER A 608 1.46 5.71 14.23
CA SER A 608 0.87 4.70 13.34
C SER A 608 0.49 5.21 11.93
N ASP A 609 0.62 6.52 11.68
CA ASP A 609 0.41 7.13 10.36
C ASP A 609 1.45 6.67 9.34
N ALA A 610 1.00 5.92 8.33
CA ALA A 610 1.85 5.29 7.32
C ALA A 610 2.77 6.27 6.54
N ALA A 611 2.43 7.56 6.51
CA ALA A 611 3.24 8.62 5.91
C ALA A 611 4.53 8.96 6.71
N LEU A 612 4.54 8.70 8.03
CA LEU A 612 5.63 9.08 8.94
C LEU A 612 6.68 7.96 9.13
N SER A 613 6.47 6.78 8.54
CA SER A 613 7.49 5.72 8.45
C SER A 613 8.79 6.16 7.76
N THR A 614 8.77 7.33 7.12
CA THR A 614 9.90 8.01 6.48
C THR A 614 10.78 8.83 7.44
N ILE A 615 10.31 9.17 8.66
CA ILE A 615 10.94 10.19 9.53
C ILE A 615 12.23 9.72 10.21
N TYR A 616 12.38 8.44 10.52
CA TYR A 616 13.58 7.94 11.24
C TYR A 616 14.85 7.82 10.37
N ARG A 617 14.87 8.40 9.16
CA ARG A 617 16.09 8.49 8.33
C ARG A 617 17.06 9.59 8.74
N ASP A 618 16.58 10.64 9.42
CA ASP A 618 17.37 11.84 9.73
C ASP A 618 18.02 11.81 11.13
N THR A 619 17.92 10.70 11.87
CA THR A 619 18.71 10.47 13.09
C THR A 619 19.57 9.23 12.93
N GLY A 620 20.89 9.42 13.06
CA GLY A 620 21.86 8.32 12.97
C GLY A 620 21.61 7.23 14.04
N PRO A 621 22.20 6.04 13.91
CA PRO A 621 22.00 4.94 14.87
C PRO A 621 22.34 5.38 16.29
N VAL A 622 21.35 5.31 17.20
CA VAL A 622 21.53 5.59 18.63
C VAL A 622 21.34 4.29 19.42
N GLY A 623 22.23 4.05 20.37
CA GLY A 623 22.25 2.88 21.24
C GLY A 623 23.69 2.46 21.58
N THR A 624 23.83 1.39 22.36
CA THR A 624 25.14 0.86 22.76
C THR A 624 25.65 -0.16 21.73
N LEU A 625 26.82 0.09 21.12
CA LEU A 625 27.30 -0.56 19.87
C LEU A 625 27.10 -2.08 19.74
N CYS A 626 27.29 -2.88 20.79
CA CYS A 626 27.13 -4.35 20.73
C CYS A 626 25.67 -4.83 20.79
N TYR A 627 24.71 -3.94 21.08
CA TYR A 627 23.28 -4.22 21.23
C TYR A 627 22.44 -3.54 20.14
N ILE A 628 23.04 -2.68 19.31
CA ILE A 628 22.35 -2.06 18.17
C ILE A 628 22.03 -3.14 17.14
N ASP A 629 20.76 -3.21 16.74
CA ASP A 629 20.29 -4.04 15.65
C ASP A 629 21.07 -3.74 14.33
N PRO A 630 21.72 -4.73 13.70
CA PRO A 630 22.54 -4.52 12.50
C PRO A 630 21.71 -4.07 11.28
N GLU A 631 20.43 -4.46 11.17
CA GLU A 631 19.55 -3.94 10.11
C GLU A 631 19.18 -2.48 10.39
N TYR A 632 18.93 -2.10 11.65
CA TYR A 632 18.73 -0.70 12.04
C TYR A 632 19.99 0.14 11.78
N GLN A 633 21.16 -0.33 12.20
CA GLN A 633 22.45 0.35 11.99
C GLN A 633 22.72 0.63 10.50
N ARG A 634 22.38 -0.34 9.62
CA ARG A 634 22.59 -0.22 8.17
C ARG A 634 21.52 0.60 7.45
N THR A 635 20.26 0.55 7.89
CA THR A 635 19.11 1.10 7.12
C THR A 635 18.49 2.36 7.73
N GLY A 636 18.81 2.70 8.97
CA GLY A 636 18.11 3.71 9.77
C GLY A 636 16.67 3.31 10.17
N MET A 637 16.15 2.17 9.70
CA MET A 637 14.78 1.76 9.98
C MET A 637 14.68 1.05 11.33
N ILE A 638 14.18 1.75 12.34
CA ILE A 638 13.93 1.15 13.65
C ILE A 638 12.56 0.43 13.71
N SER A 639 12.45 -0.61 14.53
CA SER A 639 11.21 -1.36 14.74
C SER A 639 11.22 -2.08 16.10
N PRO A 640 10.08 -2.61 16.58
CA PRO A 640 10.07 -3.47 17.77
C PRO A 640 11.04 -4.66 17.69
N LYS A 641 11.30 -5.19 16.48
CA LYS A 641 12.30 -6.24 16.23
C LYS A 641 13.75 -5.79 16.47
N SER A 642 14.00 -4.50 16.62
CA SER A 642 15.33 -3.96 16.99
C SER A 642 15.60 -4.14 18.49
N ASP A 643 14.59 -3.97 19.35
CA ASP A 643 14.71 -4.34 20.77
C ASP A 643 14.80 -5.86 20.96
N VAL A 644 14.15 -6.66 20.09
CA VAL A 644 14.27 -8.13 20.10
C VAL A 644 15.72 -8.58 19.87
N TYR A 645 16.47 -7.90 18.99
CA TYR A 645 17.90 -8.18 18.80
C TYR A 645 18.70 -7.89 20.07
N ALA A 646 18.51 -6.71 20.66
CA ALA A 646 19.14 -6.32 21.92
C ALA A 646 18.81 -7.29 23.06
N PHE A 647 17.56 -7.77 23.12
CA PHE A 647 17.11 -8.77 24.08
C PHE A 647 17.79 -10.13 23.85
N GLY A 648 17.95 -10.56 22.59
CA GLY A 648 18.75 -11.74 22.24
C GLY A 648 20.18 -11.67 22.79
N MET A 649 20.85 -10.51 22.65
CA MET A 649 22.17 -10.28 23.26
C MET A 649 22.15 -10.39 24.79
N VAL A 650 21.13 -9.83 25.46
CA VAL A 650 20.94 -9.96 26.91
C VAL A 650 20.76 -11.43 27.33
N LEU A 651 19.97 -12.23 26.59
CA LEU A 651 19.79 -13.67 26.85
C LEU A 651 21.12 -14.43 26.77
N LEU A 652 21.93 -14.19 25.72
CA LEU A 652 23.24 -14.82 25.57
C LEU A 652 24.18 -14.46 26.74
N GLN A 653 24.11 -13.23 27.26
CA GLN A 653 24.90 -12.82 28.42
C GLN A 653 24.38 -13.39 29.75
N LEU A 654 23.07 -13.53 29.93
CA LEU A 654 22.49 -14.24 31.08
C LEU A 654 23.01 -15.70 31.15
N LEU A 655 23.07 -16.39 30.01
CA LEU A 655 23.57 -17.76 29.92
C LEU A 655 25.08 -17.89 30.21
N THR A 656 25.88 -16.91 29.79
CA THR A 656 27.35 -17.07 29.70
C THR A 656 28.17 -16.19 30.65
N ALA A 657 27.59 -15.10 31.17
CA ALA A 657 28.28 -14.03 31.88
C ALA A 657 29.52 -13.45 31.14
N LYS A 658 29.51 -13.50 29.80
CA LYS A 658 30.61 -13.02 28.94
C LYS A 658 30.35 -11.61 28.38
N ALA A 659 31.42 -10.99 27.87
CA ALA A 659 31.32 -9.77 27.07
C ALA A 659 30.48 -10.01 25.80
N PRO A 660 29.73 -9.01 25.31
CA PRO A 660 28.79 -9.20 24.20
C PRO A 660 29.47 -9.34 22.83
N MET A 661 30.72 -8.88 22.68
CA MET A 661 31.43 -8.91 21.40
C MET A 661 31.72 -10.34 20.93
N GLY A 662 31.22 -10.70 19.74
CA GLY A 662 31.37 -12.04 19.14
C GLY A 662 30.54 -13.13 19.83
N LEU A 663 29.71 -12.79 20.82
CA LEU A 663 29.03 -13.76 21.67
C LEU A 663 28.04 -14.68 20.93
N PRO A 664 27.24 -14.22 19.94
CA PRO A 664 26.35 -15.11 19.17
C PRO A 664 27.12 -16.25 18.51
N HIS A 665 28.20 -15.95 17.80
CA HIS A 665 29.01 -16.96 17.10
C HIS A 665 29.67 -17.97 18.06
N ILE A 666 30.09 -17.53 19.25
CA ILE A 666 30.65 -18.41 20.29
C ILE A 666 29.58 -19.40 20.79
N VAL A 667 28.34 -18.96 20.99
CA VAL A 667 27.24 -19.81 21.47
C VAL A 667 26.74 -20.74 20.36
N GLU A 668 26.57 -20.24 19.14
CA GLU A 668 26.24 -21.01 17.93
C GLU A 668 27.23 -22.17 17.72
N THR A 669 28.53 -21.86 17.64
CA THR A 669 29.60 -22.87 17.51
C THR A 669 29.60 -23.90 18.64
N ALA A 670 29.15 -23.51 19.84
CA ALA A 670 29.08 -24.40 20.99
C ALA A 670 27.84 -25.31 20.95
N ILE A 671 26.73 -24.87 20.37
CA ILE A 671 25.55 -25.71 20.11
C ILE A 671 25.86 -26.73 19.01
N ASP A 672 26.44 -26.28 17.89
CA ASP A 672 26.78 -27.17 16.74
C ASP A 672 27.75 -28.28 17.12
N LYS A 673 28.63 -28.04 18.10
CA LYS A 673 29.62 -29.00 18.61
C LYS A 673 29.16 -29.73 19.88
N ASP A 674 27.87 -29.63 20.24
CA ASP A 674 27.25 -30.13 21.49
C ASP A 674 28.10 -29.90 22.76
N SER A 675 28.68 -28.70 22.85
CA SER A 675 29.66 -28.28 23.87
C SER A 675 29.22 -27.04 24.65
N LEU A 676 27.91 -26.74 24.63
CA LEU A 676 27.29 -25.58 25.29
C LEU A 676 27.70 -25.45 26.77
N THR A 677 27.85 -26.57 27.49
CA THR A 677 28.32 -26.64 28.89
C THR A 677 29.65 -25.91 29.15
N LYS A 678 30.54 -25.82 28.15
CA LYS A 678 31.83 -25.09 28.24
C LYS A 678 31.67 -23.58 28.08
N VAL A 679 30.51 -23.13 27.57
CA VAL A 679 30.23 -21.72 27.29
C VAL A 679 29.32 -21.09 28.33
N LEU A 680 28.46 -21.87 28.97
CA LEU A 680 27.62 -21.48 30.11
C LEU A 680 28.43 -21.03 31.32
N ASP A 681 27.84 -20.15 32.13
CA ASP A 681 28.42 -19.69 33.39
C ASP A 681 28.30 -20.77 34.48
N SER A 682 29.41 -21.47 34.75
CA SER A 682 29.50 -22.48 35.81
C SER A 682 29.28 -21.93 37.22
N LYS A 683 29.33 -20.61 37.44
CA LYS A 683 29.04 -19.99 38.74
C LYS A 683 27.53 -19.82 38.99
N ALA A 684 26.67 -20.02 38.00
CA ALA A 684 25.22 -19.95 38.15
C ALA A 684 24.59 -21.23 38.75
N GLY A 685 25.40 -22.27 39.01
CA GLY A 685 24.95 -23.58 39.46
C GLY A 685 24.76 -24.59 38.32
N GLU A 686 24.05 -25.68 38.59
CA GLU A 686 23.80 -26.75 37.62
C GLU A 686 22.65 -26.38 36.68
N TRP A 687 22.99 -26.09 35.42
CA TRP A 687 22.03 -25.69 34.39
C TRP A 687 21.20 -26.88 33.87
N PRO A 688 19.86 -26.76 33.74
CA PRO A 688 19.04 -27.77 33.09
C PRO A 688 19.30 -27.74 31.57
N LEU A 689 20.14 -28.66 31.09
CA LEU A 689 20.80 -28.52 29.77
C LEU A 689 19.83 -28.48 28.59
N GLU A 690 18.75 -29.25 28.60
CA GLU A 690 17.76 -29.28 27.51
C GLU A 690 16.98 -27.96 27.43
N GLU A 691 16.55 -27.43 28.57
CA GLU A 691 15.93 -26.10 28.70
C GLU A 691 16.91 -25.00 28.30
N THR A 692 18.19 -25.15 28.67
CA THR A 692 19.24 -24.18 28.37
C THR A 692 19.58 -24.15 26.88
N LYS A 693 19.64 -25.32 26.22
CA LYS A 693 19.78 -25.44 24.76
C LYS A 693 18.63 -24.74 24.03
N LYS A 694 17.38 -24.94 24.48
CA LYS A 694 16.20 -24.25 23.93
C LYS A 694 16.29 -22.73 24.08
N LEU A 695 16.70 -22.23 25.25
CA LEU A 695 16.89 -20.78 25.48
C LEU A 695 18.03 -20.20 24.63
N ALA A 696 19.16 -20.92 24.52
CA ALA A 696 20.29 -20.50 23.70
C ALA A 696 19.93 -20.41 22.20
N ALA A 697 19.21 -21.42 21.68
CA ALA A 697 18.71 -21.41 20.30
C ALA A 697 17.69 -20.28 20.06
N LEU A 698 16.81 -19.99 21.02
CA LEU A 698 15.90 -18.85 20.95
C LEU A 698 16.66 -17.52 20.93
N ALA A 699 17.68 -17.37 21.78
CA ALA A 699 18.52 -16.18 21.85
C ALA A 699 19.27 -15.92 20.53
N LEU A 700 19.82 -16.97 19.90
CA LEU A 700 20.46 -16.87 18.59
C LEU A 700 19.49 -16.40 17.50
N LYS A 701 18.27 -16.96 17.45
CA LYS A 701 17.22 -16.51 16.53
C LYS A 701 16.83 -15.04 16.76
N CYS A 702 16.83 -14.56 18.01
CA CYS A 702 16.63 -13.14 18.31
C CYS A 702 17.77 -12.27 17.76
N THR A 703 19.01 -12.76 17.75
CA THR A 703 20.20 -12.06 17.22
C THR A 703 20.38 -12.16 15.70
N GLU A 704 19.41 -12.68 14.95
CA GLU A 704 19.49 -12.77 13.49
C GLU A 704 19.71 -11.40 12.82
N ILE A 705 20.51 -11.38 11.74
CA ILE A 705 20.89 -10.14 11.05
C ILE A 705 19.65 -9.50 10.39
N CYS A 706 18.73 -10.31 9.86
CA CYS A 706 17.50 -9.87 9.22
C CYS A 706 16.33 -9.87 10.21
N ARG A 707 15.67 -8.73 10.41
CA ARG A 707 14.57 -8.56 11.40
C ARG A 707 13.36 -9.45 11.17
N ARG A 708 13.17 -9.94 9.93
CA ARG A 708 12.08 -10.84 9.52
C ARG A 708 12.29 -12.29 9.97
N ASP A 709 13.54 -12.67 10.21
CA ASP A 709 13.95 -14.02 10.57
C ASP A 709 14.04 -14.17 12.11
N ARG A 710 14.00 -13.04 12.83
CA ARG A 710 13.80 -12.96 14.29
C ARG A 710 12.36 -13.36 14.67
N PRO A 711 12.16 -14.12 15.75
CA PRO A 711 10.83 -14.55 16.21
C PRO A 711 9.97 -13.36 16.68
N ASP A 712 8.67 -13.57 16.84
CA ASP A 712 7.79 -12.58 17.48
C ASP A 712 7.89 -12.60 19.01
N LEU A 713 7.90 -11.41 19.62
CA LEU A 713 8.06 -11.27 21.07
C LEU A 713 6.88 -11.83 21.87
N LYS A 714 5.67 -11.64 21.37
CA LYS A 714 4.44 -12.04 22.08
C LYS A 714 4.03 -13.46 21.72
N GLU A 715 4.12 -13.84 20.45
CA GLU A 715 3.59 -15.12 19.98
C GLU A 715 4.60 -16.28 20.09
N GLU A 716 5.91 -16.01 20.12
CA GLU A 716 6.96 -17.05 20.19
C GLU A 716 7.86 -16.93 21.43
N ILE A 717 8.45 -15.76 21.67
CA ILE A 717 9.45 -15.58 22.74
C ILE A 717 8.82 -15.71 24.14
N LEU A 718 7.74 -14.97 24.42
CA LEU A 718 7.10 -15.00 25.74
C LEU A 718 6.59 -16.39 26.15
N PRO A 719 5.85 -17.15 25.30
CA PRO A 719 5.41 -18.50 25.64
C PRO A 719 6.56 -19.51 25.85
N ALA A 720 7.71 -19.31 25.20
CA ALA A 720 8.90 -20.11 25.45
C ALA A 720 9.54 -19.78 26.81
N LEU A 721 9.62 -18.50 27.16
CA LEU A 721 10.17 -18.03 28.44
C LEU A 721 9.28 -18.36 29.64
N GLU A 722 7.95 -18.36 29.50
CA GLU A 722 7.03 -18.73 30.58
C GLU A 722 7.27 -20.18 31.04
N LYS A 723 7.43 -21.10 30.09
CA LYS A 723 7.77 -22.52 30.37
C LYS A 723 9.11 -22.66 31.09
N LEU A 724 10.10 -21.85 30.75
CA LEU A 724 11.41 -21.84 31.42
C LEU A 724 11.32 -21.24 32.83
N LYS A 725 10.46 -20.23 33.03
CA LYS A 725 10.13 -19.66 34.34
C LYS A 725 9.41 -20.66 35.25
N GLU A 726 8.52 -21.50 34.73
CA GLU A 726 7.92 -22.61 35.50
C GLU A 726 8.99 -23.60 36.02
N VAL A 727 9.96 -23.97 35.17
CA VAL A 727 11.10 -24.82 35.57
C VAL A 727 11.96 -24.13 36.64
N ALA A 728 12.22 -22.83 36.48
CA ALA A 728 12.96 -22.03 37.45
C ALA A 728 12.24 -21.91 38.81
N ASN A 729 10.91 -21.77 38.81
CA ASN A 729 10.11 -21.72 40.04
C ASN A 729 10.22 -23.05 40.81
N LYS A 730 10.00 -24.19 40.13
CA LYS A 730 10.14 -25.53 40.74
C LYS A 730 11.53 -25.76 41.33
N ALA A 731 12.58 -25.32 40.64
CA ALA A 731 13.95 -25.41 41.13
C ALA A 731 14.21 -24.51 42.35
N ARG A 732 13.63 -23.30 42.37
CA ARG A 732 13.71 -22.39 43.52
C ARG A 732 12.99 -22.95 44.74
N ASP A 733 11.78 -23.47 44.56
CA ASP A 733 10.99 -24.06 45.65
C ASP A 733 11.75 -25.25 46.25
N SER A 734 12.39 -26.06 45.40
CA SER A 734 13.28 -27.17 45.78
C SER A 734 14.58 -26.71 46.46
N ALA A 735 15.12 -25.55 46.12
CA ALA A 735 16.31 -24.97 46.75
C ALA A 735 16.00 -24.23 48.07
N SER A 736 14.76 -23.75 48.25
CA SER A 736 14.30 -22.98 49.41
C SER A 736 13.81 -23.83 50.59
N THR A 737 14.25 -25.09 50.71
CA THR A 737 13.84 -25.99 51.80
C THR A 737 14.29 -25.51 53.20
N THR A 738 15.06 -24.42 53.31
CA THR A 738 15.03 -23.55 54.50
C THR A 738 13.69 -22.83 54.62
N ARG A 739 12.72 -23.54 55.21
CA ARG A 739 11.39 -23.06 55.59
C ARG A 739 11.48 -21.66 56.24
N PRO A 740 10.53 -20.75 55.98
CA PRO A 740 10.53 -19.45 56.65
C PRO A 740 10.52 -19.64 58.17
N PRO A 741 11.29 -18.84 58.93
CA PRO A 741 11.31 -18.93 60.38
C PRO A 741 9.90 -18.70 60.95
N PRO A 742 9.56 -19.28 62.11
CA PRO A 742 8.29 -19.01 62.76
C PRO A 742 8.11 -17.49 62.94
N PRO A 743 6.90 -16.95 62.64
CA PRO A 743 6.57 -15.57 62.98
C PRO A 743 6.92 -15.26 64.44
N THR A 744 7.50 -14.09 64.70
CA THR A 744 8.07 -13.76 66.02
C THR A 744 7.06 -13.81 67.16
N TYR A 745 5.76 -13.62 66.88
CA TYR A 745 4.67 -13.74 67.84
C TYR A 745 4.27 -15.18 68.18
N TYR A 746 4.81 -16.20 67.49
CA TYR A 746 4.71 -17.61 67.92
C TYR A 746 5.83 -18.01 68.89
N LEU A 747 6.89 -17.20 69.02
CA LEU A 747 8.03 -17.50 69.88
C LEU A 747 7.76 -17.05 71.32
N CYS A 748 8.04 -17.93 72.28
CA CYS A 748 7.99 -17.60 73.69
C CYS A 748 9.07 -16.56 74.03
N PRO A 749 8.73 -15.43 74.68
CA PRO A 749 9.74 -14.42 75.06
C PRO A 749 10.83 -14.95 76.00
N LEU A 750 10.53 -15.97 76.81
CA LEU A 750 11.47 -16.66 77.71
C LEU A 750 12.33 -17.70 76.97
N LEU A 751 11.71 -18.67 76.29
CA LEU A 751 12.44 -19.79 75.67
C LEU A 751 13.10 -19.47 74.32
N LYS A 752 12.64 -18.40 73.65
CA LYS A 752 12.97 -18.07 72.24
C LYS A 752 12.61 -19.15 71.21
N ASP A 753 11.82 -20.15 71.60
CA ASP A 753 11.29 -21.22 70.75
C ASP A 753 9.75 -21.11 70.62
N VAL A 754 9.15 -21.82 69.68
CA VAL A 754 7.71 -21.82 69.40
C VAL A 754 6.93 -22.31 70.63
N MET A 755 5.91 -21.56 71.04
CA MET A 755 5.05 -21.94 72.17
C MET A 755 4.27 -23.22 71.86
N GLU A 756 4.32 -24.20 72.75
CA GLU A 756 3.48 -25.40 72.68
C GLU A 756 2.13 -25.15 73.37
N GLU A 757 2.14 -24.45 74.51
CA GLU A 757 0.95 -24.05 75.25
C GLU A 757 0.99 -22.56 75.56
N PRO A 758 0.56 -21.67 74.64
CA PRO A 758 0.61 -20.24 74.88
C PRO A 758 -0.42 -19.80 75.94
N CYS A 759 0.04 -19.07 76.97
CA CYS A 759 -0.81 -18.47 78.00
C CYS A 759 -0.39 -17.03 78.30
N VAL A 760 -1.37 -16.20 78.64
CA VAL A 760 -1.20 -14.78 79.00
C VAL A 760 -0.99 -14.67 80.50
N ALA A 761 0.07 -13.97 80.92
CA ALA A 761 0.32 -13.65 82.32
C ALA A 761 -0.26 -12.26 82.70
N ALA A 762 -0.18 -11.90 83.98
CA ALA A 762 -0.76 -10.65 84.50
C ALA A 762 -0.10 -9.36 83.98
N ASP A 763 1.04 -9.46 83.30
CA ASP A 763 1.71 -8.36 82.60
C ASP A 763 1.16 -8.14 81.17
N GLY A 764 0.21 -8.96 80.72
CA GLY A 764 -0.38 -8.89 79.38
C GLY A 764 0.44 -9.57 78.28
N TYR A 765 1.62 -10.13 78.61
CA TYR A 765 2.45 -10.86 77.63
C TYR A 765 2.04 -12.34 77.56
N THR A 766 2.20 -12.93 76.38
CA THR A 766 1.99 -14.38 76.17
C THR A 766 3.32 -15.13 76.25
N TYR A 767 3.34 -16.23 77.00
CA TYR A 767 4.49 -17.11 77.21
C TYR A 767 4.08 -18.56 76.96
N ASP A 768 5.05 -19.47 76.84
CA ASP A 768 4.77 -20.89 76.97
C ASP A 768 4.45 -21.22 78.44
N ARG A 769 3.38 -21.97 78.68
CA ARG A 769 2.91 -22.38 80.00
C ARG A 769 4.03 -22.90 80.89
N LYS A 770 4.84 -23.85 80.40
CA LYS A 770 5.86 -24.52 81.22
C LYS A 770 6.98 -23.55 81.58
N ALA A 771 7.31 -22.62 80.69
CA ALA A 771 8.32 -21.60 80.92
C ALA A 771 7.90 -20.60 82.01
N ILE A 772 6.69 -20.05 81.89
CA ILE A 772 6.19 -19.04 82.85
C ILE A 772 5.81 -19.67 84.20
N GLU A 773 5.24 -20.89 84.23
CA GLU A 773 5.00 -21.63 85.48
C GLU A 773 6.31 -22.00 86.20
N THR A 774 7.41 -22.16 85.48
CA THR A 774 8.74 -22.34 86.09
C THR A 774 9.29 -21.03 86.64
N TRP A 775 9.22 -19.94 85.87
CA TRP A 775 9.64 -18.61 86.31
C TRP A 775 8.91 -18.15 87.59
N LEU A 776 7.59 -18.36 87.65
CA LEU A 776 6.72 -17.93 88.76
C LEU A 776 6.88 -18.74 90.06
N LYS A 777 7.66 -19.83 90.07
CA LYS A 777 8.03 -20.53 91.32
C LYS A 777 9.02 -19.71 92.13
N ASP A 778 10.01 -19.15 91.45
CA ASP A 778 11.16 -18.48 92.08
C ASP A 778 11.06 -16.94 92.03
N ASN A 779 10.08 -16.39 91.28
CA ASN A 779 9.94 -14.94 91.05
C ASN A 779 8.48 -14.46 91.16
N ASP A 780 8.31 -13.25 91.71
CA ASP A 780 7.02 -12.51 91.76
C ASP A 780 6.95 -11.35 90.74
N ILE A 781 7.93 -11.27 89.83
CA ILE A 781 8.09 -10.19 88.84
C ILE A 781 7.88 -10.67 87.40
N SER A 782 7.43 -9.75 86.54
CA SER A 782 7.24 -9.95 85.11
C SER A 782 8.58 -10.21 84.41
N PRO A 783 8.75 -11.32 83.68
CA PRO A 783 10.00 -11.60 82.96
C PRO A 783 10.27 -10.66 81.78
N MET A 784 9.28 -9.87 81.34
CA MET A 784 9.44 -8.89 80.24
C MET A 784 9.66 -7.46 80.72
N THR A 785 9.20 -7.10 81.92
CA THR A 785 9.26 -5.71 82.42
C THR A 785 10.00 -5.55 83.74
N ASN A 786 10.35 -6.64 84.43
CA ASN A 786 10.90 -6.69 85.79
C ASN A 786 10.04 -5.98 86.86
N LEU A 787 8.79 -5.67 86.56
CA LEU A 787 7.83 -5.09 87.50
C LEU A 787 7.08 -6.19 88.27
N PRO A 788 6.61 -5.94 89.52
CA PRO A 788 5.78 -6.89 90.27
C PRO A 788 4.51 -7.28 89.51
N LEU A 789 4.19 -8.57 89.47
CA LEU A 789 2.97 -9.05 88.81
C LEU A 789 1.74 -8.86 89.70
N PRO A 790 0.62 -8.31 89.18
CA PRO A 790 -0.62 -8.14 89.97
C PRO A 790 -1.20 -9.45 90.54
N HIS A 791 -0.98 -10.57 89.84
CA HIS A 791 -1.35 -11.91 90.30
C HIS A 791 -0.59 -12.99 89.51
N LYS A 792 -0.53 -14.23 90.03
CA LYS A 792 0.10 -15.38 89.33
C LYS A 792 -0.84 -16.17 88.41
N ASN A 793 -2.09 -15.72 88.20
CA ASN A 793 -3.03 -16.41 87.32
C ASN A 793 -2.57 -16.36 85.86
N LEU A 794 -2.65 -17.50 85.16
CA LEU A 794 -2.29 -17.66 83.75
C LEU A 794 -3.53 -18.01 82.92
N LEU A 795 -3.85 -17.21 81.91
CA LEU A 795 -5.01 -17.42 81.04
C LEU A 795 -4.59 -18.13 79.74
N PRO A 796 -5.18 -19.27 79.35
CA PRO A 796 -4.85 -19.94 78.09
C PRO A 796 -5.16 -19.05 76.87
N ASN A 797 -4.22 -18.94 75.93
CA ASN A 797 -4.41 -18.21 74.68
C ASN A 797 -4.79 -19.17 73.54
N TYR A 798 -6.04 -19.66 73.57
CA TYR A 798 -6.54 -20.63 72.59
C TYR A 798 -6.52 -20.10 71.14
N ALA A 799 -6.63 -18.79 70.94
CA ALA A 799 -6.55 -18.18 69.61
C ALA A 799 -5.13 -18.31 69.03
N LEU A 800 -4.10 -18.01 69.82
CA LEU A 800 -2.71 -18.18 69.40
C LEU A 800 -2.34 -19.66 69.27
N LEU A 801 -2.82 -20.53 70.17
CA LEU A 801 -2.63 -21.99 70.06
C LEU A 801 -3.21 -22.53 68.74
N SER A 802 -4.43 -22.13 68.38
CA SER A 802 -5.07 -22.51 67.11
C SER A 802 -4.25 -22.05 65.91
N ALA A 803 -3.75 -20.80 65.92
CA ALA A 803 -2.89 -20.27 64.85
C ALA A 803 -1.54 -21.00 64.73
N ILE A 804 -0.92 -21.38 65.87
CA ILE A 804 0.30 -22.19 65.90
C ILE A 804 0.04 -23.61 65.38
N LEU A 805 -1.11 -24.21 65.72
CA LEU A 805 -1.49 -25.55 65.25
C LEU A 805 -1.81 -25.57 63.74
N ASP A 806 -2.50 -24.56 63.22
CA ASP A 806 -2.71 -24.37 61.77
C ASP A 806 -1.37 -24.17 61.03
N TRP A 807 -0.48 -23.34 61.58
CA TRP A 807 0.87 -23.18 61.04
C TRP A 807 1.68 -24.50 61.07
N LYS A 808 1.57 -25.30 62.15
CA LYS A 808 2.18 -26.64 62.27
C LYS A 808 1.53 -27.67 61.33
N SER A 809 0.24 -27.58 61.03
CA SER A 809 -0.44 -28.53 60.12
C SER A 809 -0.10 -28.25 58.65
N ARG A 810 -0.04 -26.97 58.24
CA ARG A 810 0.47 -26.54 56.93
C ARG A 810 1.95 -26.94 56.71
N LYS A 811 2.72 -27.11 57.78
CA LYS A 811 4.10 -27.61 57.79
C LYS A 811 4.20 -29.14 57.59
N ALA A 812 3.09 -29.87 57.78
CA ALA A 812 3.01 -31.34 57.66
C ALA A 812 2.30 -31.82 56.38
N GLY A 813 1.39 -31.04 55.80
CA GLY A 813 0.66 -31.39 54.57
C GLY A 813 1.43 -31.29 53.25
N ASN A 814 2.71 -30.88 53.29
CA ASN A 814 3.61 -30.76 52.14
C ASN A 814 4.84 -31.67 52.32
N ILE A 815 4.60 -32.98 52.49
CA ILE A 815 5.60 -34.06 52.44
C ILE A 815 5.12 -35.08 51.41
#